data_AF-A0A7X3H4T6-F1
#
_entry.id   AF-A0A7X3H4T6-F1
#
_cell.length_a   1.000
_cell.length_b   1.000
_cell.length_c   1.000
_cell.angle_alpha   90.00
_cell.angle_beta   90.00
_cell.angle_gamma   90.00
#
_symmetry.space_group_name_H-M   'P 1'
#
loop_
_entity.id
_entity.type
_entity.pdbx_description
1 polymer ?
#
loop_
_entity_poly.entity_id
_entity_poly.type
_entity_poly.pdbx_seq_one_letter_code
_entity_poly.pdbx_strand_id
1 'polypeptide(L)'
;MQKPAAQQKTVLETILDWSKDRPLWQRDALRRIIANGRLTDADIGELVDLCKQGKGAPVGALKAVPLEKAHLPANPGQTAAVSLLSIADVTGVNNLAAGQTLGFEPNGITIIYGDNGAGKSGYARILKRACRARHAGKIEPNVYADQPPKRVGANIAYGVGGVPQPVEQWQNGANPHATLSAVSVFDSDCASVHIREKNEVAFRPFGLDVPDELAAACQAVKDALAAEQKQLEKARNPIFAAPTWKATTAVGKTLAALNANTDAKKIETLAALSADESARLERLRADLSKNPTKAAAEQTVKADNVMRLITAVNSVAAKTTDEELLAAAALARDARSKRGAARLAAEKAFTGEPLAGVGGETWRALWDSARRYSTEIAYPGQPFPPSAEDAHCMLCQQPLEAEARARMVRFEDFIQKDTEQLAREAEKAAQTARQTIAAGAIGTRAVKASLDELGLQNEVLQQQTRRFIAAARLRRHVLLKALGGNGEVQLPPVPPSPLPDLGQLQTTIRDYAAELRKSADADERKKLEADFAELSDRALLAGMLPVVTDEIQRLKTIRFLTECAGDTATNTITKMGNDIADTVITPRLRDRFQEEIVRLAASKVRVEIVRSGGKYGSPQYQVRLFAKPDAKVHEILSEGEKTCVALAAFMTELATAMHRSALVFDDPVSSLDHRWRGQVAKRLVEEAENRQVIVFTHDLVFVNDLNDHATKTGRAVRLTTLSRGAAGAGMVADGLPWKAQSVEDRIDKLEKAARAAKLLHDNNQEDEYAVEVAKLYNALRATWERGLEDIAFVRVIQRHRDYINAKDLKKVSALTEADCDAFAAGFKKCCDIVDAHDPSSGRNAAPPPPTDLFQDIQALKDWAASLRDRQKKIA
;
A
#
# COMPACT_ATOMS: atom_id res chain seq x y z
N MET A 1 -46.04 -20.75 24.69
CA MET A 1 -45.38 -19.90 23.68
C MET A 1 -44.31 -20.72 22.98
N GLN A 2 -44.60 -21.19 21.76
CA GLN A 2 -43.60 -21.84 20.91
C GLN A 2 -42.54 -20.79 20.53
N LYS A 3 -41.25 -21.09 20.74
CA LYS A 3 -40.15 -20.30 20.18
C LYS A 3 -40.40 -20.14 18.67
N PRO A 4 -40.34 -18.92 18.11
CA PRO A 4 -40.45 -18.77 16.66
C PRO A 4 -39.33 -19.59 16.02
N ALA A 5 -39.68 -20.45 15.07
CA ALA A 5 -38.70 -21.19 14.29
C ALA A 5 -37.74 -20.18 13.66
N ALA A 6 -36.46 -20.22 14.05
CA ALA A 6 -35.45 -19.35 13.48
C ALA A 6 -35.42 -19.58 11.96
N GLN A 7 -35.53 -18.51 11.19
CA GLN A 7 -35.37 -18.55 9.74
C GLN A 7 -34.06 -19.27 9.40
N GLN A 8 -34.15 -20.34 8.62
CA GLN A 8 -33.01 -21.16 8.25
C GLN A 8 -32.09 -20.33 7.34
N LYS A 9 -30.94 -19.86 7.87
CA LYS A 9 -29.99 -19.04 7.09
C LYS A 9 -29.26 -19.91 6.08
N THR A 10 -28.97 -19.34 4.92
CA THR A 10 -28.08 -19.97 3.93
C THR A 10 -26.62 -19.95 4.40
N VAL A 11 -25.78 -20.76 3.74
CA VAL A 11 -24.32 -20.73 3.92
C VAL A 11 -23.77 -19.31 3.75
N LEU A 12 -24.16 -18.62 2.68
CA LEU A 12 -23.64 -17.29 2.35
C LEU A 12 -24.10 -16.21 3.32
N GLU A 13 -25.32 -16.30 3.84
CA GLU A 13 -25.81 -15.40 4.90
C GLU A 13 -25.03 -15.62 6.20
N THR A 14 -24.67 -16.87 6.50
CA THR A 14 -23.82 -17.21 7.65
C THR A 14 -22.42 -16.62 7.50
N ILE A 15 -21.84 -16.69 6.29
CA ILE A 15 -20.54 -16.07 5.97
C ILE A 15 -20.62 -14.54 6.05
N LEU A 16 -21.69 -13.93 5.54
CA LEU A 16 -21.90 -12.49 5.63
C LEU A 16 -21.94 -12.03 7.09
N ASP A 17 -22.69 -12.72 7.95
CA ASP A 17 -22.76 -12.39 9.38
C ASP A 17 -21.39 -12.55 10.06
N TRP A 18 -20.67 -13.64 9.79
CA TRP A 18 -19.31 -13.85 10.30
C TRP A 18 -18.32 -12.77 9.82
N SER A 19 -18.48 -12.28 8.59
CA SER A 19 -17.56 -11.31 7.98
C SER A 19 -17.59 -9.93 8.66
N LYS A 20 -18.66 -9.58 9.38
CA LYS A 20 -18.85 -8.24 9.95
C LYS A 20 -17.75 -7.84 10.93
N ASP A 21 -17.20 -8.82 11.66
CA ASP A 21 -16.13 -8.62 12.64
C ASP A 21 -14.73 -8.83 12.04
N ARG A 22 -14.58 -8.87 10.71
CA ARG A 22 -13.30 -9.12 10.01
C ARG A 22 -12.71 -7.83 9.42
N PRO A 23 -11.38 -7.78 9.19
CA PRO A 23 -10.75 -6.68 8.48
C PRO A 23 -11.41 -6.38 7.13
N LEU A 24 -11.49 -5.10 6.75
CA LEU A 24 -12.18 -4.67 5.53
C LEU A 24 -11.63 -5.35 4.26
N TRP A 25 -10.33 -5.61 4.19
CA TRP A 25 -9.73 -6.31 3.05
C TRP A 25 -10.21 -7.76 2.94
N GLN A 26 -10.43 -8.46 4.07
CA GLN A 26 -11.01 -9.82 4.04
C GLN A 26 -12.47 -9.79 3.60
N ARG A 27 -13.22 -8.76 4.02
CA ARG A 27 -14.61 -8.55 3.58
C ARG A 27 -14.68 -8.25 2.08
N ASP A 28 -13.73 -7.50 1.55
CA ASP A 28 -13.61 -7.27 0.10
C ASP A 28 -13.20 -8.55 -0.64
N ALA A 29 -12.25 -9.32 -0.11
CA ALA A 29 -11.89 -10.64 -0.64
C ALA A 29 -13.11 -11.57 -0.72
N LEU A 30 -13.91 -11.66 0.34
CA LEU A 30 -15.15 -12.44 0.36
C LEU A 30 -16.16 -12.00 -0.71
N ARG A 31 -16.32 -10.69 -0.91
CA ARG A 31 -17.17 -10.14 -1.98
C ARG A 31 -16.70 -10.60 -3.35
N ARG A 32 -15.39 -10.52 -3.62
CA ARG A 32 -14.79 -10.98 -4.89
C ARG A 32 -14.95 -12.49 -5.08
N ILE A 33 -14.73 -13.29 -4.03
CA ILE A 33 -14.90 -14.74 -4.06
C ILE A 33 -16.36 -15.10 -4.36
N ILE A 34 -17.33 -14.46 -3.72
CA ILE A 34 -18.76 -14.76 -3.96
C ILE A 34 -19.20 -14.33 -5.36
N ALA A 35 -18.68 -13.23 -5.89
CA ALA A 35 -19.03 -12.74 -7.22
C ALA A 35 -18.35 -13.53 -8.36
N ASN A 36 -17.07 -13.88 -8.21
CA ASN A 36 -16.23 -14.40 -9.28
C ASN A 36 -15.78 -15.86 -9.07
N GLY A 37 -16.04 -16.44 -7.90
CA GLY A 37 -15.60 -17.79 -7.49
C GLY A 37 -14.12 -17.86 -7.09
N ARG A 38 -13.22 -17.30 -7.90
CA ARG A 38 -11.76 -17.34 -7.67
C ARG A 38 -11.13 -15.97 -7.77
N LEU A 39 -10.09 -15.76 -6.96
CA LEU A 39 -9.24 -14.58 -7.02
C LEU A 39 -8.12 -14.79 -8.03
N THR A 40 -7.82 -13.73 -8.78
CA THR A 40 -6.67 -13.65 -9.69
C THR A 40 -5.43 -13.15 -8.95
N ASP A 41 -4.24 -13.28 -9.55
CA ASP A 41 -3.00 -12.73 -8.97
C ASP A 41 -3.09 -11.20 -8.80
N ALA A 42 -3.80 -10.51 -9.70
CA ALA A 42 -4.07 -9.08 -9.59
C ALA A 42 -4.95 -8.76 -8.37
N ASP A 43 -5.98 -9.58 -8.10
CA ASP A 43 -6.79 -9.44 -6.89
C ASP A 43 -5.93 -9.62 -5.63
N ILE A 44 -5.00 -10.58 -5.61
CA ILE A 44 -4.11 -10.78 -4.46
C ILE A 44 -3.22 -9.56 -4.22
N GLY A 45 -2.64 -8.97 -5.28
CA GLY A 45 -1.85 -7.74 -5.18
C GLY A 45 -2.65 -6.58 -4.56
N GLU A 46 -3.88 -6.37 -5.03
CA GLU A 46 -4.79 -5.37 -4.46
C GLU A 46 -5.15 -5.65 -2.98
N LEU A 47 -5.35 -6.91 -2.62
CA LEU A 47 -5.64 -7.31 -1.23
C LEU A 47 -4.43 -7.09 -0.31
N VAL A 48 -3.20 -7.22 -0.80
CA VAL A 48 -1.97 -6.85 -0.03
C VAL A 48 -1.99 -5.36 0.30
N ASP A 49 -2.29 -4.50 -0.67
CA ASP A 49 -2.36 -3.06 -0.46
C ASP A 49 -3.48 -2.67 0.51
N LEU A 50 -4.67 -3.27 0.36
CA LEU A 50 -5.79 -3.06 1.27
C LEU A 50 -5.50 -3.56 2.69
N CYS A 51 -4.74 -4.66 2.83
CA CYS A 51 -4.27 -5.17 4.13
C CYS A 51 -3.36 -4.15 4.82
N LYS A 52 -2.37 -3.60 4.10
CA LYS A 52 -1.49 -2.53 4.61
C LYS A 52 -2.28 -1.27 4.99
N GLN A 53 -3.21 -0.83 4.14
CA GLN A 53 -4.07 0.33 4.46
C GLN A 53 -4.87 0.10 5.76
N GLY A 54 -5.38 -1.11 5.98
CA GLY A 54 -6.08 -1.49 7.21
C GLY A 54 -5.25 -1.36 8.49
N LYS A 55 -3.91 -1.35 8.39
CA LYS A 55 -2.98 -1.13 9.51
C LYS A 55 -2.39 0.28 9.57
N GLY A 56 -2.84 1.20 8.71
CA GLY A 56 -2.43 2.60 8.73
C GLY A 56 -1.42 3.00 7.66
N ALA A 57 -1.21 2.20 6.60
CA ALA A 57 -0.54 2.71 5.40
C ALA A 57 -1.38 3.85 4.76
N PRO A 58 -0.74 4.80 4.06
CA PRO A 58 -1.45 5.87 3.36
C PRO A 58 -2.56 5.34 2.46
N VAL A 59 -3.73 5.98 2.50
CA VAL A 59 -4.88 5.59 1.66
C VAL A 59 -4.56 5.92 0.21
N GLY A 60 -4.48 4.89 -0.63
CA GLY A 60 -4.31 5.03 -2.07
C GLY A 60 -5.64 5.28 -2.81
N ALA A 61 -5.61 5.19 -4.15
CA ALA A 61 -6.83 5.25 -4.96
C ALA A 61 -7.77 4.05 -4.74
N LEU A 62 -7.19 2.89 -4.40
CA LEU A 62 -7.91 1.66 -4.13
C LEU A 62 -8.60 1.71 -2.76
N LYS A 63 -9.92 1.45 -2.71
CA LYS A 63 -10.73 1.39 -1.49
C LYS A 63 -11.37 0.01 -1.33
N ALA A 64 -11.33 -0.54 -0.11
CA ALA A 64 -12.00 -1.80 0.18
C ALA A 64 -13.54 -1.64 0.08
N VAL A 65 -14.20 -2.56 -0.62
CA VAL A 65 -15.66 -2.64 -0.70
C VAL A 65 -16.12 -3.88 0.08
N PRO A 66 -16.69 -3.72 1.27
CA PRO A 66 -17.01 -4.85 2.13
C PRO A 66 -18.12 -5.74 1.54
N LEU A 67 -18.13 -7.02 1.91
CA LEU A 67 -19.27 -7.91 1.68
C LEU A 67 -20.53 -7.37 2.37
N GLU A 68 -21.64 -7.41 1.65
CA GLU A 68 -22.96 -6.90 2.04
C GLU A 68 -24.05 -7.79 1.45
N LYS A 69 -25.29 -7.66 1.95
CA LYS A 69 -26.43 -8.48 1.50
C LYS A 69 -26.70 -8.37 -0.01
N ALA A 70 -26.48 -7.19 -0.60
CA ALA A 70 -26.65 -6.95 -2.03
C ALA A 70 -25.68 -7.75 -2.92
N HIS A 71 -24.58 -8.25 -2.34
CA HIS A 71 -23.59 -9.08 -3.05
C HIS A 71 -23.94 -10.57 -3.01
N LEU A 72 -24.92 -10.99 -2.21
CA LEU A 72 -25.33 -12.39 -2.14
C LEU A 72 -26.35 -12.72 -3.24
N PRO A 73 -26.31 -13.94 -3.81
CA PRO A 73 -27.35 -14.43 -4.69
C PRO A 73 -28.74 -14.39 -4.04
N ALA A 74 -29.75 -14.17 -4.87
CA ALA A 74 -31.13 -14.19 -4.48
C ALA A 74 -31.51 -15.56 -3.89
N ASN A 75 -32.11 -15.55 -2.71
CA ASN A 75 -32.71 -16.74 -2.12
C ASN A 75 -34.18 -16.47 -1.79
N PRO A 76 -35.05 -16.35 -2.81
CA PRO A 76 -36.47 -16.16 -2.59
C PRO A 76 -37.05 -17.31 -1.76
N GLY A 77 -38.11 -17.08 -0.99
CA GLY A 77 -38.85 -18.18 -0.36
C GLY A 77 -39.52 -19.09 -1.41
N GLN A 78 -40.07 -20.23 -0.99
CA GLN A 78 -40.72 -21.19 -1.91
C GLN A 78 -41.80 -20.56 -2.80
N THR A 79 -42.55 -19.58 -2.29
CA THR A 79 -43.64 -18.91 -3.01
C THR A 79 -43.16 -17.85 -4.02
N ALA A 80 -41.86 -17.53 -4.04
CA ALA A 80 -41.25 -16.54 -4.92
C ALA A 80 -40.22 -17.18 -5.89
N ALA A 81 -40.45 -18.43 -6.29
CA ALA A 81 -39.61 -19.12 -7.27
C ALA A 81 -39.51 -18.31 -8.59
N VAL A 82 -38.29 -18.22 -9.13
CA VAL A 82 -37.99 -17.46 -10.34
C VAL A 82 -38.05 -18.38 -11.56
N SER A 83 -38.84 -18.01 -12.58
CA SER A 83 -38.92 -18.68 -13.88
C SER A 83 -38.46 -17.74 -14.99
N LEU A 84 -37.77 -18.26 -16.00
CA LEU A 84 -37.39 -17.51 -17.20
C LEU A 84 -38.50 -17.62 -18.25
N LEU A 85 -38.80 -16.53 -18.95
CA LEU A 85 -39.83 -16.47 -20.00
C LEU A 85 -39.19 -16.31 -21.38
N SER A 86 -38.19 -15.44 -21.52
CA SER A 86 -37.42 -15.30 -22.77
C SER A 86 -36.10 -14.56 -22.60
N ILE A 87 -35.21 -14.74 -23.59
CA ILE A 87 -34.04 -13.88 -23.86
C ILE A 87 -34.24 -13.25 -25.23
N ALA A 88 -34.20 -11.92 -25.32
CA ALA A 88 -34.33 -11.15 -26.56
C ALA A 88 -33.24 -10.08 -26.66
N ASP A 89 -33.13 -9.43 -27.83
CA ASP A 89 -32.29 -8.25 -28.07
C ASP A 89 -30.85 -8.40 -27.58
N VAL A 90 -30.24 -9.56 -27.87
CA VAL A 90 -28.88 -9.87 -27.47
C VAL A 90 -27.89 -8.95 -28.20
N THR A 91 -26.98 -8.35 -27.44
CA THR A 91 -25.95 -7.42 -27.96
C THR A 91 -24.58 -7.78 -27.40
N GLY A 92 -23.56 -7.82 -28.25
CA GLY A 92 -22.16 -8.01 -27.85
C GLY A 92 -21.80 -9.39 -27.30
N VAL A 93 -22.67 -10.41 -27.44
CA VAL A 93 -22.44 -11.78 -26.97
C VAL A 93 -22.11 -12.69 -28.14
N ASN A 94 -20.83 -13.08 -28.27
CA ASN A 94 -20.34 -13.94 -29.34
C ASN A 94 -20.84 -13.45 -30.73
N ASN A 95 -21.03 -14.36 -31.69
CA ASN A 95 -21.61 -14.06 -33.00
C ASN A 95 -23.12 -14.37 -33.02
N LEU A 96 -23.86 -14.01 -31.96
CA LEU A 96 -25.31 -14.22 -31.91
C LEU A 96 -26.04 -13.21 -32.82
N ALA A 97 -26.98 -13.71 -33.61
CA ALA A 97 -27.77 -12.94 -34.55
C ALA A 97 -28.71 -11.96 -33.81
N ALA A 98 -28.83 -10.75 -34.35
CA ALA A 98 -29.71 -9.72 -33.79
C ALA A 98 -31.20 -10.02 -34.05
N GLY A 99 -32.08 -9.41 -33.24
CA GLY A 99 -33.54 -9.50 -33.38
C GLY A 99 -34.15 -10.87 -33.07
N GLN A 100 -33.37 -11.79 -32.50
CA GLN A 100 -33.85 -13.12 -32.11
C GLN A 100 -34.47 -13.08 -30.71
N THR A 101 -35.53 -13.87 -30.51
CA THR A 101 -36.16 -14.07 -29.19
C THR A 101 -36.21 -15.55 -28.88
N LEU A 102 -35.45 -15.99 -27.87
CA LEU A 102 -35.47 -17.35 -27.37
C LEU A 102 -36.43 -17.44 -26.19
N GLY A 103 -37.60 -18.07 -26.39
CA GLY A 103 -38.61 -18.24 -25.35
C GLY A 103 -38.53 -19.58 -24.60
N PHE A 104 -39.08 -19.60 -23.38
CA PHE A 104 -39.08 -20.76 -22.48
C PHE A 104 -40.49 -21.09 -21.98
N GLU A 105 -40.71 -22.36 -21.66
CA GLU A 105 -41.92 -22.88 -20.98
C GLU A 105 -41.78 -22.70 -19.46
N PRO A 106 -42.54 -21.82 -18.79
CA PRO A 106 -42.39 -21.53 -17.36
C PRO A 106 -42.80 -22.68 -16.42
N ASN A 107 -43.70 -23.57 -16.85
CA ASN A 107 -44.29 -24.61 -15.99
C ASN A 107 -43.94 -26.04 -16.47
N GLY A 108 -42.77 -26.20 -17.08
CA GLY A 108 -42.36 -27.49 -17.62
C GLY A 108 -40.91 -27.50 -18.07
N ILE A 109 -40.66 -28.16 -19.20
CA ILE A 109 -39.34 -28.33 -19.77
C ILE A 109 -39.22 -27.62 -21.12
N THR A 110 -38.15 -26.85 -21.30
CA THR A 110 -37.75 -26.30 -22.61
C THR A 110 -36.53 -27.05 -23.10
N ILE A 111 -36.61 -27.63 -24.28
CA ILE A 111 -35.51 -28.36 -24.92
C ILE A 111 -35.05 -27.56 -26.13
N ILE A 112 -33.80 -27.11 -26.08
CA ILE A 112 -33.19 -26.23 -27.07
C ILE A 112 -32.13 -27.02 -27.81
N TYR A 113 -32.50 -27.47 -29.00
CA TYR A 113 -31.62 -28.21 -29.90
C TYR A 113 -30.83 -27.26 -30.79
N GLY A 114 -29.61 -27.63 -31.15
CA GLY A 114 -28.91 -27.02 -32.27
C GLY A 114 -27.60 -27.72 -32.55
N ASP A 115 -27.13 -27.68 -33.79
CA ASP A 115 -25.86 -28.27 -34.16
C ASP A 115 -24.67 -27.53 -33.53
N ASN A 116 -23.47 -28.07 -33.66
CA ASN A 116 -22.26 -27.39 -33.19
C ASN A 116 -22.08 -26.05 -33.90
N GLY A 117 -21.77 -25.00 -33.12
CA GLY A 117 -21.66 -23.64 -33.64
C GLY A 117 -22.98 -22.92 -33.90
N ALA A 118 -24.15 -23.51 -33.57
CA ALA A 118 -25.46 -22.90 -33.74
C ALA A 118 -25.84 -21.80 -32.73
N GLY A 119 -24.97 -21.47 -31.77
CA GLY A 119 -25.18 -20.35 -30.83
C GLY A 119 -25.66 -20.74 -29.41
N LYS A 120 -25.88 -22.03 -29.13
CA LYS A 120 -26.27 -22.55 -27.80
C LYS A 120 -25.41 -21.99 -26.67
N SER A 121 -24.09 -22.12 -26.77
CA SER A 121 -23.14 -21.66 -25.75
C SER A 121 -23.17 -20.13 -25.55
N GLY A 122 -23.57 -19.35 -26.56
CA GLY A 122 -23.75 -17.90 -26.40
C GLY A 122 -24.92 -17.58 -25.47
N TYR A 123 -26.08 -18.18 -25.70
CA TYR A 123 -27.24 -18.04 -24.80
C TYR A 123 -26.97 -18.63 -23.42
N ALA A 124 -26.29 -19.79 -23.34
CA ALA A 124 -25.90 -20.38 -22.07
C ALA A 124 -24.97 -19.45 -21.27
N ARG A 125 -24.00 -18.77 -21.90
CA ARG A 125 -23.12 -17.79 -21.23
C ARG A 125 -23.86 -16.57 -20.69
N ILE A 126 -24.90 -16.09 -21.37
CA ILE A 126 -25.78 -15.04 -20.84
C ILE A 126 -26.41 -15.52 -19.53
N LEU A 127 -27.00 -16.72 -19.54
CA LEU A 127 -27.63 -17.29 -18.35
C LEU A 127 -26.60 -17.60 -17.24
N LYS A 128 -25.42 -18.11 -17.57
CA LYS A 128 -24.34 -18.35 -16.61
C LYS A 128 -23.86 -17.07 -15.92
N ARG A 129 -23.93 -15.91 -16.59
CA ARG A 129 -23.55 -14.60 -16.05
C ARG A 129 -24.70 -13.86 -15.35
N ALA A 130 -25.93 -14.01 -15.83
CA ALA A 130 -27.11 -13.37 -15.26
C ALA A 130 -27.66 -14.13 -14.05
N CYS A 131 -27.53 -15.45 -14.06
CA CYS A 131 -28.04 -16.37 -13.03
C CYS A 131 -26.89 -16.95 -12.18
N ARG A 132 -27.20 -17.92 -11.30
CA ARG A 132 -26.20 -18.59 -10.45
C ARG A 132 -25.55 -19.75 -11.20
N ALA A 133 -24.26 -19.61 -11.52
CA ALA A 133 -23.41 -20.66 -12.08
C ALA A 133 -22.09 -20.76 -11.31
N ARG A 134 -21.52 -21.96 -11.19
CA ARG A 134 -20.18 -22.15 -10.60
C ARG A 134 -19.07 -21.56 -11.46
N HIS A 135 -19.26 -21.60 -12.77
CA HIS A 135 -18.33 -21.05 -13.73
C HIS A 135 -19.11 -20.18 -14.72
N ALA A 136 -19.18 -18.88 -14.44
CA ALA A 136 -19.87 -17.96 -15.32
C ALA A 136 -19.19 -17.84 -16.70
N GLY A 137 -17.88 -18.16 -16.77
CA GLY A 137 -17.05 -18.01 -17.96
C GLY A 137 -16.93 -16.54 -18.40
N LYS A 138 -16.14 -16.23 -19.42
CA LYS A 138 -16.13 -14.89 -20.05
C LYS A 138 -17.08 -14.87 -21.25
N ILE A 139 -17.83 -13.78 -21.39
CA ILE A 139 -18.54 -13.51 -22.65
C ILE A 139 -17.54 -12.85 -23.59
N GLU A 140 -17.18 -13.57 -24.64
CA GLU A 140 -16.34 -13.03 -25.71
C GLU A 140 -17.21 -12.30 -26.75
N PRO A 141 -16.75 -11.15 -27.28
CA PRO A 141 -17.44 -10.43 -28.33
C PRO A 141 -17.38 -11.19 -29.66
N ASN A 142 -18.09 -10.67 -30.68
CA ASN A 142 -17.97 -11.19 -32.04
C ASN A 142 -16.57 -10.90 -32.59
N VAL A 143 -15.77 -11.94 -32.82
CA VAL A 143 -14.41 -11.82 -33.38
C VAL A 143 -14.39 -11.35 -34.84
N TYR A 144 -15.52 -11.47 -35.54
CA TYR A 144 -15.67 -11.02 -36.93
C TYR A 144 -16.18 -9.58 -37.05
N ALA A 145 -16.43 -8.89 -35.93
CA ALA A 145 -16.87 -7.50 -35.96
C ALA A 145 -15.66 -6.56 -36.01
N ASP A 146 -15.73 -5.53 -36.85
CA ASP A 146 -14.66 -4.53 -37.04
C ASP A 146 -14.37 -3.70 -35.78
N GLN A 147 -15.33 -3.64 -34.86
CA GLN A 147 -15.21 -2.89 -33.61
C GLN A 147 -15.74 -3.70 -32.42
N PRO A 148 -15.11 -3.56 -31.23
CA PRO A 148 -15.62 -4.16 -30.00
C PRO A 148 -17.00 -3.56 -29.65
N PRO A 149 -17.93 -4.37 -29.11
CA PRO A 149 -19.28 -3.93 -28.83
C PRO A 149 -19.30 -2.87 -27.72
N LYS A 150 -20.12 -1.83 -27.90
CA LYS A 150 -20.32 -0.77 -26.89
C LYS A 150 -21.01 -1.29 -25.62
N ARG A 151 -21.84 -2.33 -25.75
CA ARG A 151 -22.59 -2.96 -24.65
C ARG A 151 -22.64 -4.48 -24.88
N VAL A 152 -22.48 -5.22 -23.79
CA VAL A 152 -22.73 -6.66 -23.74
C VAL A 152 -23.94 -6.89 -22.84
N GLY A 153 -25.04 -7.37 -23.40
CA GLY A 153 -26.29 -7.52 -22.66
C GLY A 153 -27.41 -8.20 -23.45
N ALA A 154 -28.56 -8.33 -22.82
CA ALA A 154 -29.77 -8.91 -23.39
C ALA A 154 -31.01 -8.47 -22.59
N ASN A 155 -32.19 -8.54 -23.20
CA ASN A 155 -33.46 -8.38 -22.52
C ASN A 155 -33.92 -9.74 -21.99
N ILE A 156 -34.07 -9.87 -20.67
CA ILE A 156 -34.48 -11.11 -20.01
C ILE A 156 -35.87 -10.91 -19.41
N ALA A 157 -36.87 -11.58 -19.98
CA ALA A 157 -38.20 -11.65 -19.38
C ALA A 157 -38.24 -12.81 -18.38
N TYR A 158 -38.77 -12.57 -17.18
CA TYR A 158 -38.83 -13.56 -16.10
C TYR A 158 -40.10 -13.37 -15.28
N GLY A 159 -40.44 -14.38 -14.47
CA GLY A 159 -41.55 -14.37 -13.52
C GLY A 159 -41.07 -14.71 -12.11
N VAL A 160 -41.82 -14.24 -11.11
CA VAL A 160 -41.58 -14.53 -9.69
C VAL A 160 -42.88 -15.03 -9.10
N GLY A 161 -42.89 -16.25 -8.55
CA GLY A 161 -44.09 -16.88 -8.01
C GLY A 161 -45.20 -17.07 -9.06
N GLY A 162 -44.82 -17.25 -10.32
CA GLY A 162 -45.75 -17.37 -11.46
C GLY A 162 -46.25 -16.04 -12.03
N VAL A 163 -45.88 -14.90 -11.46
CA VAL A 163 -46.28 -13.57 -11.96
C VAL A 163 -45.16 -12.97 -12.82
N PRO A 164 -45.42 -12.65 -14.11
CA PRO A 164 -44.45 -11.95 -14.97
C PRO A 164 -43.96 -10.64 -14.36
N GLN A 165 -42.66 -10.39 -14.45
CA GLN A 165 -42.02 -9.16 -13.99
C GLN A 165 -41.70 -8.24 -15.18
N PRO A 166 -41.40 -6.95 -14.93
CA PRO A 166 -40.84 -6.07 -15.96
C PRO A 166 -39.60 -6.70 -16.60
N VAL A 167 -39.47 -6.54 -17.92
CA VAL A 167 -38.34 -7.08 -18.69
C VAL A 167 -37.04 -6.47 -18.16
N GLU A 168 -36.09 -7.34 -17.78
CA GLU A 168 -34.80 -6.92 -17.29
C GLU A 168 -33.88 -6.56 -18.45
N GLN A 169 -33.40 -5.32 -18.48
CA GLN A 169 -32.40 -4.83 -19.43
C GLN A 169 -30.99 -5.25 -18.97
N TRP A 170 -30.75 -6.56 -18.92
CA TRP A 170 -29.55 -7.12 -18.35
C TRP A 170 -28.28 -6.64 -19.06
N GLN A 171 -27.26 -6.32 -18.26
CA GLN A 171 -25.91 -5.99 -18.73
C GLN A 171 -24.90 -6.89 -18.05
N ASN A 172 -23.84 -7.26 -18.77
CA ASN A 172 -22.75 -8.02 -18.21
C ASN A 172 -21.99 -7.16 -17.17
N GLY A 173 -22.32 -7.35 -15.90
CA GLY A 173 -21.74 -6.64 -14.76
C GLY A 173 -20.89 -7.54 -13.86
N ALA A 174 -20.26 -6.93 -12.85
CA ALA A 174 -19.46 -7.64 -11.85
C ALA A 174 -20.29 -8.31 -10.75
N ASN A 175 -21.54 -7.87 -10.54
CA ASN A 175 -22.41 -8.39 -9.49
C ASN A 175 -23.47 -9.34 -10.08
N PRO A 176 -23.80 -10.44 -9.38
CA PRO A 176 -24.96 -11.26 -9.71
C PRO A 176 -26.25 -10.43 -9.70
N HIS A 177 -27.17 -10.74 -10.61
CA HIS A 177 -28.45 -10.04 -10.66
C HIS A 177 -29.31 -10.38 -9.42
N ALA A 178 -29.92 -9.38 -8.78
CA ALA A 178 -30.58 -9.49 -7.48
C ALA A 178 -31.77 -10.47 -7.41
N THR A 179 -32.38 -10.81 -8.55
CA THR A 179 -33.47 -11.80 -8.67
C THR A 179 -33.08 -13.03 -9.46
N LEU A 180 -32.59 -12.87 -10.70
CA LEU A 180 -32.17 -13.96 -11.60
C LEU A 180 -31.10 -14.89 -11.01
N SER A 181 -30.29 -14.45 -10.05
CA SER A 181 -29.34 -15.32 -9.34
C SER A 181 -30.00 -16.41 -8.47
N ALA A 182 -31.33 -16.46 -8.35
CA ALA A 182 -32.04 -17.62 -7.83
C ALA A 182 -32.07 -18.81 -8.82
N VAL A 183 -31.95 -18.55 -10.13
CA VAL A 183 -31.91 -19.59 -11.16
C VAL A 183 -30.54 -20.26 -11.17
N SER A 184 -30.49 -21.59 -11.18
CA SER A 184 -29.23 -22.34 -11.15
C SER A 184 -28.87 -22.88 -12.53
N VAL A 185 -27.61 -22.73 -12.94
CA VAL A 185 -27.10 -23.20 -14.22
C VAL A 185 -26.07 -24.30 -14.00
N PHE A 186 -26.33 -25.48 -14.57
CA PHE A 186 -25.40 -26.59 -14.69
C PHE A 186 -24.66 -26.53 -16.03
N ASP A 187 -23.37 -26.85 -16.00
CA ASP A 187 -22.47 -26.86 -17.14
C ASP A 187 -21.63 -28.13 -17.12
N SER A 188 -21.31 -28.71 -18.28
CA SER A 188 -20.44 -29.89 -18.38
C SER A 188 -19.07 -29.65 -17.74
N ASP A 189 -18.55 -28.41 -17.81
CA ASP A 189 -17.29 -28.02 -17.16
C ASP A 189 -17.35 -28.09 -15.62
N CYS A 190 -18.56 -28.10 -15.00
CA CYS A 190 -18.71 -28.34 -13.55
C CYS A 190 -18.18 -29.72 -13.14
N ALA A 191 -18.18 -30.71 -14.04
CA ALA A 191 -17.65 -32.03 -13.76
C ALA A 191 -16.14 -31.98 -13.46
N SER A 192 -15.37 -31.18 -14.20
CA SER A 192 -13.92 -31.00 -13.99
C SER A 192 -13.59 -30.31 -12.65
N VAL A 193 -14.46 -29.42 -12.16
CA VAL A 193 -14.28 -28.73 -10.88
C VAL A 193 -14.52 -29.66 -9.71
N HIS A 194 -15.48 -30.58 -9.84
CA HIS A 194 -15.68 -31.64 -8.88
C HIS A 194 -14.61 -32.74 -8.96
N ILE A 195 -13.81 -32.81 -10.02
CA ILE A 195 -12.92 -33.94 -10.32
C ILE A 195 -11.51 -33.41 -10.65
N ARG A 196 -10.72 -33.08 -9.63
CA ARG A 196 -9.34 -32.57 -9.78
C ARG A 196 -8.27 -33.64 -9.54
N GLU A 197 -7.03 -33.33 -9.96
CA GLU A 197 -5.82 -34.18 -9.89
C GLU A 197 -5.36 -34.57 -8.47
N LYS A 198 -5.82 -33.87 -7.43
CA LYS A 198 -5.63 -34.26 -6.03
C LYS A 198 -6.75 -35.24 -5.67
N ASN A 199 -6.52 -36.20 -4.75
CA ASN A 199 -7.44 -37.31 -4.39
C ASN A 199 -8.91 -36.93 -4.08
N GLU A 200 -9.29 -35.67 -4.14
CA GLU A 200 -10.57 -35.11 -3.74
C GLU A 200 -11.46 -34.90 -4.97
N VAL A 201 -12.38 -35.83 -5.22
CA VAL A 201 -13.61 -35.42 -5.91
C VAL A 201 -14.43 -34.66 -4.88
N ALA A 202 -14.25 -33.35 -4.77
CA ALA A 202 -14.87 -32.59 -3.69
C ALA A 202 -16.32 -32.26 -4.05
N PHE A 203 -17.28 -32.98 -3.46
CA PHE A 203 -18.65 -32.49 -3.41
C PHE A 203 -18.68 -31.29 -2.46
N ARG A 204 -18.97 -30.09 -2.97
CA ARG A 204 -19.06 -28.87 -2.15
C ARG A 204 -20.34 -28.12 -2.46
N PRO A 205 -21.34 -28.09 -1.55
CA PRO A 205 -22.47 -27.18 -1.65
C PRO A 205 -22.00 -25.74 -1.86
N PHE A 206 -22.79 -24.95 -2.58
CA PHE A 206 -22.44 -23.58 -2.90
C PHE A 206 -22.19 -22.74 -1.63
N GLY A 207 -21.04 -22.06 -1.59
CA GLY A 207 -20.60 -21.25 -0.45
C GLY A 207 -19.64 -21.95 0.52
N LEU A 208 -19.54 -23.28 0.51
CA LEU A 208 -18.59 -24.00 1.38
C LEU A 208 -17.14 -23.97 0.87
N ASP A 209 -16.92 -23.56 -0.36
CA ASP A 209 -15.62 -23.26 -0.95
C ASP A 209 -15.07 -21.88 -0.57
N VAL A 210 -15.95 -20.95 -0.20
CA VAL A 210 -15.59 -19.58 0.18
C VAL A 210 -14.57 -19.51 1.33
N PRO A 211 -14.68 -20.29 2.43
CA PRO A 211 -13.68 -20.30 3.49
C PRO A 211 -12.30 -20.78 3.00
N ASP A 212 -12.24 -21.76 2.10
CA ASP A 212 -10.99 -22.28 1.53
C ASP A 212 -10.31 -21.24 0.66
N GLU A 213 -11.08 -20.61 -0.23
CA GLU A 213 -10.56 -19.57 -1.13
C GLU A 213 -10.12 -18.34 -0.31
N LEU A 214 -10.83 -17.98 0.77
CA LEU A 214 -10.39 -16.91 1.69
C LEU A 214 -9.12 -17.30 2.46
N ALA A 215 -9.01 -18.55 2.93
CA ALA A 215 -7.80 -19.03 3.61
C ALA A 215 -6.59 -19.05 2.66
N ALA A 216 -6.79 -19.46 1.41
CA ALA A 216 -5.78 -19.40 0.36
C ALA A 216 -5.37 -17.95 0.06
N ALA A 217 -6.32 -17.02 -0.02
CA ALA A 217 -6.05 -15.59 -0.17
C ALA A 217 -5.22 -15.04 1.00
N CYS A 218 -5.57 -15.40 2.24
CA CYS A 218 -4.81 -15.01 3.42
C CYS A 218 -3.37 -15.53 3.37
N GLN A 219 -3.17 -16.78 2.96
CA GLN A 219 -1.83 -17.35 2.81
C GLN A 219 -1.03 -16.63 1.70
N ALA A 220 -1.65 -16.35 0.55
CA ALA A 220 -0.98 -15.63 -0.54
C ALA A 220 -0.59 -14.20 -0.13
N VAL A 221 -1.46 -13.48 0.58
CA VAL A 221 -1.15 -12.16 1.16
C VAL A 221 -0.03 -12.27 2.19
N LYS A 222 -0.06 -13.30 3.06
CA LYS A 222 1.00 -13.56 4.04
C LYS A 222 2.35 -13.79 3.36
N ASP A 223 2.38 -14.60 2.30
CA ASP A 223 3.60 -14.93 1.58
C ASP A 223 4.17 -13.69 0.86
N ALA A 224 3.31 -12.84 0.30
CA ALA A 224 3.71 -11.56 -0.30
C ALA A 224 4.33 -10.61 0.75
N LEU A 225 3.68 -10.45 1.90
CA LEU A 225 4.20 -9.65 3.02
C LEU A 225 5.52 -10.21 3.57
N ALA A 226 5.64 -11.53 3.68
CA ALA A 226 6.87 -12.20 4.14
C ALA A 226 8.02 -12.06 3.14
N ALA A 227 7.72 -12.09 1.83
CA ALA A 227 8.71 -11.85 0.79
C ALA A 227 9.28 -10.42 0.88
N GLU A 228 8.41 -9.41 1.06
CA GLU A 228 8.81 -8.02 1.27
C GLU A 228 9.62 -7.84 2.56
N GLN A 229 9.18 -8.47 3.66
CA GLN A 229 9.94 -8.48 4.92
C GLN A 229 11.35 -9.05 4.71
N LYS A 230 11.49 -10.20 4.02
CA LYS A 230 12.77 -10.84 3.75
C LYS A 230 13.69 -9.96 2.89
N GLN A 231 13.14 -9.17 1.96
CA GLN A 231 13.93 -8.19 1.20
C GLN A 231 14.45 -7.07 2.10
N LEU A 232 13.62 -6.55 3.01
CA LEU A 232 14.04 -5.54 3.98
C LEU A 232 15.07 -6.09 4.98
N GLU A 233 14.95 -7.35 5.39
CA GLU A 233 15.95 -8.02 6.25
C GLU A 233 17.31 -8.12 5.56
N LYS A 234 17.34 -8.42 4.26
CA LYS A 234 18.57 -8.44 3.44
C LYS A 234 19.14 -7.05 3.18
N ALA A 235 18.31 -6.02 3.15
CA ALA A 235 18.71 -4.63 2.91
C ALA A 235 19.37 -3.96 4.14
N ARG A 236 19.61 -4.69 5.24
CA ARG A 236 20.30 -4.16 6.42
C ARG A 236 21.69 -3.64 6.04
N ASN A 237 22.00 -2.40 6.45
CA ASN A 237 23.29 -1.81 6.14
C ASN A 237 24.45 -2.63 6.75
N PRO A 238 25.51 -2.98 5.99
CA PRO A 238 26.64 -3.79 6.48
C PRO A 238 27.35 -3.23 7.71
N ILE A 239 27.27 -1.91 7.95
CA ILE A 239 27.89 -1.26 9.12
C ILE A 239 27.38 -1.83 10.45
N PHE A 240 26.14 -2.35 10.48
CA PHE A 240 25.56 -2.98 11.68
C PHE A 240 25.94 -4.46 11.84
N ALA A 241 26.48 -5.10 10.79
CA ALA A 241 27.00 -6.47 10.85
C ALA A 241 28.47 -6.49 11.27
N ALA A 242 29.24 -5.48 10.86
CA ALA A 242 30.64 -5.27 11.23
C ALA A 242 30.82 -3.85 11.82
N PRO A 243 30.38 -3.62 13.07
CA PRO A 243 30.42 -2.30 13.70
C PRO A 243 31.85 -1.81 13.91
N THR A 244 32.10 -0.54 13.57
CA THR A 244 33.38 0.14 13.79
C THR A 244 33.48 0.80 15.17
N TRP A 245 32.36 0.96 15.86
CA TRP A 245 32.25 1.48 17.24
C TRP A 245 32.49 0.38 18.28
N LYS A 246 32.77 0.78 19.52
CA LYS A 246 33.03 -0.14 20.63
C LYS A 246 31.73 -0.58 21.31
N ALA A 247 31.58 -1.87 21.60
CA ALA A 247 30.37 -2.40 22.24
C ALA A 247 30.13 -1.88 23.68
N THR A 248 31.17 -1.37 24.34
CA THR A 248 31.11 -0.92 25.73
C THR A 248 30.58 0.51 25.90
N THR A 249 30.63 1.33 24.85
CA THR A 249 30.20 2.74 24.87
C THR A 249 28.69 2.88 24.87
N ALA A 250 28.16 4.05 25.24
CA ALA A 250 26.72 4.29 25.18
C ALA A 250 26.19 4.19 23.74
N VAL A 251 26.98 4.62 22.76
CA VAL A 251 26.71 4.43 21.33
C VAL A 251 26.63 2.95 20.98
N GLY A 252 27.63 2.14 21.35
CA GLY A 252 27.62 0.71 21.06
C GLY A 252 26.44 -0.03 21.66
N LYS A 253 26.08 0.27 22.92
CA LYS A 253 24.91 -0.30 23.59
C LYS A 253 23.60 0.12 22.91
N THR A 254 23.49 1.39 22.53
CA THR A 254 22.28 1.93 21.87
C THR A 254 22.10 1.33 20.47
N LEU A 255 23.16 1.27 19.68
CA LEU A 255 23.13 0.74 18.31
C LEU A 255 22.89 -0.78 18.28
N ALA A 256 23.38 -1.53 19.28
CA ALA A 256 23.09 -2.95 19.43
C ALA A 256 21.62 -3.23 19.80
N ALA A 257 20.95 -2.28 20.47
CA ALA A 257 19.57 -2.40 20.93
C ALA A 257 18.54 -1.75 19.99
N LEU A 258 18.95 -1.32 18.78
CA LEU A 258 18.04 -0.73 17.79
C LEU A 258 16.84 -1.64 17.51
N ASN A 259 15.65 -1.05 17.57
CA ASN A 259 14.40 -1.72 17.28
C ASN A 259 13.37 -0.70 16.74
N ALA A 260 12.19 -1.18 16.35
CA ALA A 260 11.15 -0.33 15.77
C ALA A 260 10.63 0.79 16.71
N ASN A 261 10.82 0.66 18.03
CA ASN A 261 10.42 1.66 19.03
C ASN A 261 11.53 2.65 19.37
N THR A 262 12.71 2.54 18.76
CA THR A 262 13.81 3.44 19.06
C THR A 262 13.46 4.88 18.70
N ASP A 263 13.67 5.78 19.66
CA ASP A 263 13.44 7.22 19.51
C ASP A 263 14.65 7.87 18.83
N ALA A 264 14.46 8.33 17.59
CA ALA A 264 15.51 8.98 16.81
C ALA A 264 16.08 10.23 17.51
N LYS A 265 15.26 10.98 18.26
CA LYS A 265 15.72 12.18 18.98
C LYS A 265 16.74 11.86 20.07
N LYS A 266 16.60 10.69 20.72
CA LYS A 266 17.59 10.25 21.73
C LYS A 266 18.93 9.93 21.09
N ILE A 267 18.93 9.41 19.86
CA ILE A 267 20.16 9.13 19.11
C ILE A 267 20.81 10.43 18.65
N GLU A 268 20.04 11.38 18.14
CA GLU A 268 20.54 12.73 17.80
C GLU A 268 21.17 13.41 19.01
N THR A 269 20.53 13.32 20.18
CA THR A 269 21.07 13.88 21.43
C THR A 269 22.37 13.19 21.85
N LEU A 270 22.45 11.85 21.71
CA LEU A 270 23.67 11.09 22.02
C LEU A 270 24.82 11.44 21.06
N ALA A 271 24.51 11.68 19.79
CA ALA A 271 25.48 12.04 18.76
C ALA A 271 26.07 13.45 18.94
N ALA A 272 25.35 14.36 19.61
CA ALA A 272 25.80 15.73 19.81
C ALA A 272 26.96 15.79 20.81
N LEU A 273 28.06 16.45 20.43
CA LEU A 273 29.17 16.79 21.32
C LEU A 273 29.15 18.30 21.59
N SER A 274 29.31 18.69 22.86
CA SER A 274 29.58 20.07 23.23
C SER A 274 30.96 20.53 22.73
N ALA A 275 31.22 21.85 22.77
CA ALA A 275 32.52 22.40 22.41
C ALA A 275 33.64 21.86 23.32
N ASP A 276 33.35 21.70 24.62
CA ASP A 276 34.30 21.17 25.60
C ASP A 276 34.60 19.67 25.37
N GLU A 277 33.56 18.88 25.08
CA GLU A 277 33.72 17.46 24.74
C GLU A 277 34.50 17.27 23.43
N SER A 278 34.23 18.10 22.42
CA SER A 278 34.97 18.09 21.15
C SER A 278 36.45 18.44 21.36
N ALA A 279 36.74 19.46 22.17
CA ALA A 279 38.10 19.83 22.53
C ALA A 279 38.80 18.74 23.39
N ARG A 280 38.05 18.06 24.28
CA ARG A 280 38.54 16.91 25.05
C ARG A 280 38.86 15.71 24.15
N LEU A 281 38.01 15.41 23.17
CA LEU A 281 38.24 14.34 22.19
C LEU A 281 39.55 14.56 21.41
N GLU A 282 39.78 15.75 20.86
CA GLU A 282 41.00 16.02 20.10
C GLU A 282 42.27 16.00 20.99
N ARG A 283 42.17 16.49 22.24
CA ARG A 283 43.26 16.37 23.22
C ARG A 283 43.58 14.91 23.53
N LEU A 284 42.57 14.10 23.86
CA LEU A 284 42.75 12.68 24.14
C LEU A 284 43.31 11.93 22.92
N ARG A 285 42.83 12.23 21.71
CA ARG A 285 43.33 11.64 20.46
C ARG A 285 44.84 11.89 20.30
N ALA A 286 45.28 13.13 20.51
CA ALA A 286 46.69 13.50 20.39
C ALA A 286 47.55 12.90 21.51
N ASP A 287 47.08 12.93 22.76
CA ASP A 287 47.91 12.63 23.92
C ASP A 287 47.92 11.15 24.31
N LEU A 288 46.83 10.38 24.09
CA LEU A 288 46.83 8.92 24.27
C LEU A 288 47.73 8.18 23.26
N SER A 289 48.04 8.82 22.12
CA SER A 289 49.01 8.31 21.15
C SER A 289 50.47 8.39 21.62
N LYS A 290 50.73 9.13 22.70
CA LYS A 290 52.07 9.36 23.27
C LYS A 290 52.25 8.56 24.56
N ASN A 291 53.48 8.55 25.07
CA ASN A 291 53.75 8.07 26.43
C ASN A 291 53.13 9.05 27.47
N PRO A 292 52.41 8.56 28.50
CA PRO A 292 51.74 9.39 29.51
C PRO A 292 52.63 10.45 30.16
N THR A 293 53.88 10.11 30.50
CA THR A 293 54.83 11.03 31.11
C THR A 293 55.19 12.19 30.18
N LYS A 294 55.37 11.90 28.88
CA LYS A 294 55.68 12.91 27.86
C LYS A 294 54.48 13.82 27.60
N ALA A 295 53.28 13.24 27.46
CA ALA A 295 52.05 14.01 27.26
C ALA A 295 51.75 14.94 28.44
N ALA A 296 51.87 14.44 29.69
CA ALA A 296 51.70 15.24 30.89
C ALA A 296 52.72 16.38 30.99
N ALA A 297 53.98 16.14 30.62
CA ALA A 297 55.02 17.17 30.59
C ALA A 297 54.70 18.28 29.56
N GLU A 298 54.25 17.92 28.35
CA GLU A 298 53.84 18.89 27.33
C GLU A 298 52.65 19.75 27.78
N GLN A 299 51.65 19.16 28.43
CA GLN A 299 50.52 19.91 28.99
C GLN A 299 50.94 20.79 30.18
N THR A 300 51.90 20.34 30.98
CA THR A 300 52.49 21.16 32.06
C THR A 300 53.16 22.41 31.50
N VAL A 301 53.95 22.27 30.43
CA VAL A 301 54.59 23.42 29.74
C VAL A 301 53.55 24.41 29.22
N LYS A 302 52.45 23.91 28.63
CA LYS A 302 51.34 24.77 28.18
C LYS A 302 50.72 25.56 29.34
N ALA A 303 50.45 24.90 30.48
CA ALA A 303 49.94 25.59 31.66
C ALA A 303 50.93 26.66 32.20
N ASP A 304 52.23 26.38 32.16
CA ASP A 304 53.26 27.33 32.56
C ASP A 304 53.32 28.53 31.61
N ASN A 305 53.05 28.33 30.32
CA ASN A 305 52.94 29.41 29.34
C ASN A 305 51.74 30.31 29.64
N VAL A 306 50.60 29.74 30.02
CA VAL A 306 49.44 30.53 30.48
C VAL A 306 49.76 31.26 31.80
N MET A 307 50.45 30.62 32.74
CA MET A 307 50.89 31.27 33.99
C MET A 307 51.84 32.46 33.72
N ARG A 308 52.72 32.34 32.73
CA ARG A 308 53.56 33.48 32.28
C ARG A 308 52.72 34.65 31.77
N LEU A 309 51.61 34.38 31.08
CA LEU A 309 50.65 35.41 30.68
C LEU A 309 49.94 36.03 31.88
N ILE A 310 49.46 35.21 32.82
CA ILE A 310 48.81 35.69 34.05
C ILE A 310 49.74 36.63 34.81
N THR A 311 50.99 36.24 35.03
CA THR A 311 51.99 37.06 35.72
C THR A 311 52.24 38.38 34.99
N ALA A 312 52.38 38.36 33.66
CA ALA A 312 52.58 39.56 32.87
C ALA A 312 51.36 40.49 32.90
N VAL A 313 50.15 39.95 32.77
CA VAL A 313 48.90 40.73 32.84
C VAL A 313 48.69 41.31 34.23
N ASN A 314 48.93 40.54 35.30
CA ASN A 314 48.89 41.04 36.68
C ASN A 314 49.87 42.20 36.90
N SER A 315 51.11 42.08 36.40
CA SER A 315 52.10 43.16 36.49
C SER A 315 51.65 44.43 35.77
N VAL A 316 50.98 44.29 34.63
CA VAL A 316 50.42 45.41 33.87
C VAL A 316 49.19 46.00 34.57
N ALA A 317 48.30 45.16 35.08
CA ALA A 317 47.08 45.58 35.78
C ALA A 317 47.40 46.39 37.03
N ALA A 318 48.35 45.92 37.86
CA ALA A 318 48.80 46.62 39.06
C ALA A 318 49.28 48.04 38.73
N LYS A 319 50.12 48.20 37.69
CA LYS A 319 50.76 49.47 37.31
C LYS A 319 49.87 50.47 36.57
N THR A 320 48.63 50.12 36.27
CA THR A 320 47.74 50.93 35.41
C THR A 320 46.33 51.10 35.96
N THR A 321 46.15 50.89 37.26
CA THR A 321 44.89 51.19 37.97
C THR A 321 44.56 52.68 37.89
N ASP A 322 43.27 53.02 37.98
CA ASP A 322 42.86 54.42 38.04
C ASP A 322 43.49 55.11 39.27
N GLU A 323 43.57 54.42 40.41
CA GLU A 323 44.15 54.94 41.64
C GLU A 323 45.62 55.37 41.48
N GLU A 324 46.48 54.47 40.99
CA GLU A 324 47.91 54.77 40.81
C GLU A 324 48.13 55.88 39.75
N LEU A 325 47.37 55.84 38.65
CA LEU A 325 47.51 56.79 37.56
C LEU A 325 46.96 58.18 37.91
N LEU A 326 45.84 58.26 38.63
CA LEU A 326 45.25 59.52 39.10
C LEU A 326 46.03 60.11 40.28
N ALA A 327 46.64 59.29 41.15
CA ALA A 327 47.53 59.79 42.20
C ALA A 327 48.71 60.58 41.61
N ALA A 328 49.31 60.08 40.52
CA ALA A 328 50.36 60.83 39.81
C ALA A 328 49.83 62.12 39.15
N ALA A 329 48.61 62.10 38.61
CA ALA A 329 47.96 63.30 38.09
C ALA A 329 47.70 64.35 39.19
N ALA A 330 47.32 63.91 40.38
CA ALA A 330 47.09 64.75 41.55
C ALA A 330 48.39 65.41 42.03
N LEU A 331 49.50 64.66 42.10
CA LEU A 331 50.82 65.21 42.44
C LEU A 331 51.26 66.31 41.44
N ALA A 332 51.02 66.11 40.14
CA ALA A 332 51.31 67.14 39.15
C ALA A 332 50.39 68.37 39.27
N ARG A 333 49.13 68.19 39.67
CA ARG A 333 48.21 69.29 39.95
C ARG A 333 48.64 70.06 41.20
N ASP A 334 49.04 69.37 42.26
CA ASP A 334 49.53 69.94 43.50
C ASP A 334 50.80 70.77 43.26
N ALA A 335 51.77 70.23 42.51
CA ALA A 335 52.98 70.94 42.11
C ALA A 335 52.66 72.26 41.38
N ARG A 336 51.75 72.23 40.40
CA ARG A 336 51.32 73.44 39.68
C ARG A 336 50.62 74.45 40.59
N SER A 337 49.73 73.98 41.47
CA SER A 337 49.00 74.82 42.40
C SER A 337 49.95 75.55 43.37
N LYS A 338 50.86 74.81 44.01
CA LYS A 338 51.84 75.35 44.95
C LYS A 338 52.84 76.29 44.24
N ARG A 339 53.26 75.98 43.02
CA ARG A 339 54.08 76.89 42.21
C ARG A 339 53.34 78.19 41.85
N GLY A 340 52.05 78.11 41.52
CA GLY A 340 51.19 79.27 41.31
C GLY A 340 51.07 80.15 42.56
N ALA A 341 50.82 79.53 43.72
CA ALA A 341 50.76 80.22 45.01
C ALA A 341 52.08 80.91 45.38
N ALA A 342 53.22 80.24 45.16
CA ALA A 342 54.55 80.81 45.40
C ALA A 342 54.83 82.04 44.50
N ARG A 343 54.40 82.01 43.23
CA ARG A 343 54.52 83.16 42.31
C ARG A 343 53.67 84.36 42.78
N LEU A 344 52.41 84.14 43.16
CA LEU A 344 51.54 85.19 43.69
C LEU A 344 52.08 85.79 45.00
N ALA A 345 52.63 84.96 45.88
CA ALA A 345 53.28 85.41 47.10
C ALA A 345 54.51 86.28 46.80
N ALA A 346 55.31 85.94 45.77
CA ALA A 346 56.45 86.74 45.33
C ALA A 346 56.02 88.11 44.78
N GLU A 347 55.03 88.13 43.88
CA GLU A 347 54.50 89.39 43.30
C GLU A 347 54.01 90.35 44.39
N LYS A 348 53.30 89.82 45.40
CA LYS A 348 52.78 90.63 46.51
C LYS A 348 53.86 91.09 47.49
N ALA A 349 54.87 90.26 47.77
CA ALA A 349 55.94 90.58 48.72
C ALA A 349 56.92 91.65 48.20
N PHE A 350 57.06 91.76 46.87
CA PHE A 350 58.02 92.68 46.23
C PHE A 350 57.36 93.84 45.49
N THR A 351 56.08 94.12 45.77
CA THR A 351 55.39 95.29 45.24
C THR A 351 56.04 96.58 45.77
N GLY A 352 56.47 97.47 44.87
CA GLY A 352 57.12 98.74 45.22
C GLY A 352 58.65 98.73 45.16
N GLU A 353 59.28 97.61 44.79
CA GLU A 353 60.72 97.56 44.51
C GLU A 353 61.06 98.21 43.15
N PRO A 354 62.24 98.85 43.00
CA PRO A 354 62.56 99.66 41.83
C PRO A 354 62.85 98.86 40.56
N LEU A 355 63.08 97.55 40.67
CA LEU A 355 63.35 96.67 39.53
C LEU A 355 62.22 95.64 39.37
N ALA A 356 61.72 95.52 38.14
CA ALA A 356 60.75 94.47 37.81
C ALA A 356 61.41 93.08 37.89
N GLY A 357 60.64 92.07 38.29
CA GLY A 357 61.10 90.67 38.33
C GLY A 357 61.87 90.26 39.59
N VAL A 358 61.95 91.12 40.60
CA VAL A 358 62.41 90.75 41.95
C VAL A 358 61.48 89.65 42.51
N GLY A 359 62.04 88.58 43.04
CA GLY A 359 61.32 87.36 43.41
C GLY A 359 61.06 86.37 42.25
N GLY A 360 61.35 86.74 41.01
CA GLY A 360 61.29 85.86 39.84
C GLY A 360 62.35 84.75 39.86
N GLU A 361 62.24 83.78 38.96
CA GLU A 361 63.18 82.64 38.89
C GLU A 361 64.62 83.09 38.60
N THR A 362 64.82 83.95 37.59
CA THR A 362 66.13 84.48 37.20
C THR A 362 66.77 85.32 38.32
N TRP A 363 65.98 86.18 38.95
CA TRP A 363 66.44 86.99 40.07
C TRP A 363 66.82 86.14 41.28
N ARG A 364 66.11 85.03 41.52
CA ARG A 364 66.45 84.10 42.61
C ARG A 364 67.74 83.34 42.36
N ALA A 365 67.98 82.87 41.15
CA ALA A 365 69.26 82.23 40.82
C ALA A 365 70.44 83.19 41.08
N LEU A 366 70.25 84.47 40.77
CA LEU A 366 71.20 85.52 41.12
C LEU A 366 71.31 85.70 42.64
N TRP A 367 70.19 85.78 43.37
CA TRP A 367 70.12 85.96 44.82
C TRP A 367 70.78 84.81 45.59
N ASP A 368 70.50 83.56 45.22
CA ASP A 368 71.09 82.35 45.79
C ASP A 368 72.60 82.28 45.53
N SER A 369 73.05 82.77 44.38
CA SER A 369 74.48 82.85 44.06
C SER A 369 75.15 83.96 44.87
N ALA A 370 74.50 85.12 45.03
CA ALA A 370 74.98 86.21 45.87
C ALA A 370 75.07 85.79 47.35
N ARG A 371 74.07 85.06 47.85
CA ARG A 371 74.06 84.49 49.21
C ARG A 371 75.22 83.54 49.42
N ARG A 372 75.39 82.55 48.54
CA ARG A 372 76.53 81.61 48.61
C ARG A 372 77.86 82.33 48.59
N TYR A 373 78.06 83.27 47.66
CA TYR A 373 79.29 84.06 47.61
C TYR A 373 79.52 84.88 48.89
N SER A 374 78.47 85.46 49.46
CA SER A 374 78.54 86.16 50.75
C SER A 374 78.98 85.25 51.89
N THR A 375 78.29 84.13 52.09
CA THR A 375 78.49 83.28 53.27
C THR A 375 79.71 82.36 53.18
N GLU A 376 80.11 81.99 51.95
CA GLU A 376 81.22 81.07 51.72
C GLU A 376 82.57 81.80 51.52
N ILE A 377 82.57 82.99 50.90
CA ILE A 377 83.81 83.65 50.44
C ILE A 377 83.97 85.07 50.97
N ALA A 378 83.03 85.98 50.71
CA ALA A 378 83.22 87.42 50.99
C ALA A 378 83.09 87.78 52.48
N TYR A 379 82.19 87.12 53.19
CA TYR A 379 81.94 87.29 54.62
C TYR A 379 81.76 85.94 55.33
N PRO A 380 82.82 85.10 55.41
CA PRO A 380 82.71 83.78 56.02
C PRO A 380 82.27 83.86 57.48
N GLY A 381 81.28 83.04 57.85
CA GLY A 381 80.72 82.98 59.21
C GLY A 381 79.70 84.07 59.56
N GLN A 382 79.36 84.97 58.63
CA GLN A 382 78.31 85.97 58.80
C GLN A 382 76.98 85.49 58.17
N PRO A 383 75.81 85.95 58.68
CA PRO A 383 74.54 85.72 58.02
C PRO A 383 74.48 86.47 56.67
N PHE A 384 73.51 86.12 55.82
CA PHE A 384 73.22 86.86 54.60
C PHE A 384 71.87 87.60 54.75
N PRO A 385 71.82 88.92 54.54
CA PRO A 385 72.94 89.85 54.32
C PRO A 385 73.87 90.01 55.55
N PRO A 386 75.15 90.36 55.36
CA PRO A 386 76.12 90.53 56.45
C PRO A 386 75.76 91.72 57.35
N SER A 387 76.05 91.57 58.65
CA SER A 387 75.62 92.52 59.69
C SER A 387 76.61 93.67 59.94
N ALA A 388 77.84 93.58 59.44
CA ALA A 388 78.92 94.53 59.74
C ALA A 388 78.69 95.92 59.12
N GLU A 389 78.81 97.02 59.88
CA GLU A 389 78.50 98.40 59.43
C GLU A 389 79.31 98.87 58.21
N ASP A 390 80.47 98.28 57.95
CA ASP A 390 81.34 98.55 56.79
C ASP A 390 81.15 97.54 55.63
N ALA A 391 80.13 96.67 55.68
CA ALA A 391 79.87 95.67 54.64
C ALA A 391 79.56 96.31 53.28
N HIS A 392 80.04 95.68 52.21
CA HIS A 392 79.85 96.08 50.83
C HIS A 392 78.91 95.11 50.11
N CYS A 393 78.16 95.59 49.12
CA CYS A 393 77.26 94.78 48.32
C CYS A 393 78.02 93.75 47.48
N MET A 394 77.62 92.47 47.54
CA MET A 394 78.27 91.35 46.83
C MET A 394 78.25 91.47 45.30
N LEU A 395 77.41 92.36 44.77
CA LEU A 395 77.24 92.54 43.33
C LEU A 395 77.92 93.83 42.86
N CYS A 396 77.62 94.98 43.46
CA CYS A 396 78.13 96.27 43.01
C CYS A 396 79.34 96.81 43.80
N GLN A 397 79.72 96.16 44.91
CA GLN A 397 80.85 96.55 45.77
C GLN A 397 80.73 97.97 46.36
N GLN A 398 79.52 98.52 46.47
CA GLN A 398 79.28 99.77 47.22
C GLN A 398 79.01 99.47 48.70
N PRO A 399 79.34 100.38 49.63
CA PRO A 399 78.95 100.25 51.04
C PRO A 399 77.44 100.06 51.18
N LEU A 400 77.02 99.09 51.99
CA LEU A 400 75.60 98.81 52.22
C LEU A 400 75.02 99.81 53.22
N GLU A 401 74.27 100.79 52.75
CA GLU A 401 73.52 101.67 53.66
C GLU A 401 72.40 100.91 54.40
N ALA A 402 71.91 101.47 55.51
CA ALA A 402 70.91 100.82 56.37
C ALA A 402 69.64 100.38 55.61
N GLU A 403 69.17 101.20 54.66
CA GLU A 403 67.99 100.88 53.84
C GLU A 403 68.25 99.68 52.91
N ALA A 404 69.44 99.61 52.31
CA ALA A 404 69.83 98.51 51.43
C ALA A 404 69.89 97.18 52.21
N ARG A 405 70.44 97.18 53.44
CA ARG A 405 70.47 95.98 54.29
C ARG A 405 69.07 95.53 54.69
N ALA A 406 68.23 96.45 55.14
CA ALA A 406 66.84 96.13 55.49
C ALA A 406 66.10 95.50 54.31
N ARG A 407 66.33 96.00 53.09
CA ARG A 407 65.79 95.43 51.86
C ARG A 407 66.33 94.02 51.59
N MET A 408 67.63 93.81 51.73
CA MET A 408 68.24 92.48 51.57
C MET A 408 67.71 91.48 52.61
N VAL A 409 67.47 91.88 53.86
CA VAL A 409 66.86 91.01 54.88
C VAL A 409 65.44 90.60 54.47
N ARG A 410 64.60 91.56 54.05
CA ARG A 410 63.23 91.23 53.57
C ARG A 410 63.26 90.25 52.39
N PHE A 411 64.22 90.42 51.49
CA PHE A 411 64.41 89.56 50.33
C PHE A 411 64.80 88.14 50.77
N GLU A 412 65.74 88.02 51.69
CA GLU A 412 66.16 86.74 52.26
C GLU A 412 65.02 86.04 53.01
N ASP A 413 64.30 86.76 53.88
CA ASP A 413 63.15 86.24 54.62
C ASP A 413 62.05 85.73 53.70
N PHE A 414 61.81 86.39 52.57
CA PHE A 414 60.86 85.89 51.58
C PHE A 414 61.32 84.56 50.96
N ILE A 415 62.61 84.44 50.62
CA ILE A 415 63.15 83.21 50.04
C ILE A 415 63.13 82.05 51.04
N GLN A 416 63.26 82.33 52.33
CA GLN A 416 63.16 81.32 53.38
C GLN A 416 61.72 81.00 53.83
N LYS A 417 60.68 81.66 53.29
CA LYS A 417 59.27 81.38 53.66
C LYS A 417 58.75 80.06 53.08
N ASP A 418 57.92 79.40 53.89
CA ASP A 418 57.30 78.07 53.71
C ASP A 418 56.66 77.82 52.32
N THR A 419 56.05 78.83 51.71
CA THR A 419 55.38 78.71 50.40
C THR A 419 56.28 78.29 49.25
N GLU A 420 57.56 78.67 49.25
CA GLU A 420 58.50 78.29 48.18
C GLU A 420 59.07 76.88 48.40
N GLN A 421 59.32 76.49 49.66
CA GLN A 421 59.77 75.15 50.00
C GLN A 421 58.72 74.10 49.61
N LEU A 422 57.44 74.36 49.94
CA LEU A 422 56.32 73.50 49.57
C LEU A 422 56.18 73.31 48.04
N ALA A 423 56.47 74.35 47.25
CA ALA A 423 56.44 74.25 45.78
C ALA A 423 57.54 73.31 45.24
N ARG A 424 58.77 73.41 45.77
CA ARG A 424 59.90 72.56 45.36
C ARG A 424 59.67 71.08 45.71
N GLU A 425 59.15 70.82 46.91
CA GLU A 425 58.84 69.44 47.35
C GLU A 425 57.76 68.80 46.47
N ALA A 426 56.70 69.55 46.14
CA ALA A 426 55.64 69.07 45.27
C ALA A 426 56.12 68.81 43.83
N GLU A 427 56.98 69.66 43.28
CA GLU A 427 57.59 69.44 41.95
C GLU A 427 58.47 68.20 41.90
N LYS A 428 59.29 67.97 42.94
CA LYS A 428 60.10 66.77 43.06
C LYS A 428 59.22 65.52 43.11
N ALA A 429 58.16 65.53 43.92
CA ALA A 429 57.22 64.42 44.01
C ALA A 429 56.52 64.13 42.66
N ALA A 430 56.08 65.17 41.95
CA ALA A 430 55.48 65.04 40.62
C ALA A 430 56.48 64.49 39.58
N GLN A 431 57.74 64.93 39.61
CA GLN A 431 58.79 64.45 38.72
C GLN A 431 59.11 62.97 38.97
N THR A 432 59.23 62.56 40.23
CA THR A 432 59.44 61.16 40.61
C THR A 432 58.27 60.29 40.14
N ALA A 433 57.03 60.71 40.38
CA ALA A 433 55.84 59.96 39.92
C ALA A 433 55.83 59.79 38.38
N ARG A 434 56.15 60.85 37.64
CA ARG A 434 56.26 60.81 36.18
C ARG A 434 57.36 59.85 35.70
N GLN A 435 58.52 59.85 36.35
CA GLN A 435 59.62 58.94 36.02
C GLN A 435 59.25 57.48 36.29
N THR A 436 58.57 57.18 37.40
CA THR A 436 58.10 55.83 37.73
C THR A 436 57.13 55.30 36.67
N ILE A 437 56.15 56.11 36.25
CA ILE A 437 55.22 55.73 35.18
C ILE A 437 55.96 55.57 33.84
N ALA A 438 56.91 56.46 33.54
CA ALA A 438 57.71 56.38 32.31
C ALA A 438 58.64 55.15 32.29
N ALA A 439 59.17 54.70 33.43
CA ALA A 439 59.99 53.50 33.52
C ALA A 439 59.18 52.19 33.41
N GLY A 440 57.87 52.24 33.66
CA GLY A 440 56.97 51.08 33.54
C GLY A 440 56.83 50.57 32.11
N ALA A 441 57.67 49.61 31.71
CA ALA A 441 57.57 48.96 30.41
C ALA A 441 56.30 48.10 30.32
N ILE A 442 55.35 48.50 29.47
CA ILE A 442 54.13 47.72 29.18
C ILE A 442 54.31 47.13 27.78
N GLY A 443 54.48 45.81 27.70
CA GLY A 443 55.00 45.13 26.51
C GLY A 443 54.42 43.72 26.34
N THR A 444 54.28 43.26 25.10
CA THR A 444 53.89 41.87 24.76
C THR A 444 55.10 41.06 24.30
N ARG A 445 56.25 41.72 24.08
CA ARG A 445 57.47 41.09 23.55
C ARG A 445 57.95 39.93 24.42
N ALA A 446 57.98 40.12 25.73
CA ALA A 446 58.42 39.10 26.70
C ALA A 446 57.50 37.87 26.75
N VAL A 447 56.25 38.01 26.33
CA VAL A 447 55.23 36.95 26.37
C VAL A 447 54.67 36.59 24.99
N LYS A 448 55.37 36.96 23.92
CA LYS A 448 54.89 36.76 22.53
C LYS A 448 54.60 35.27 22.26
N ALA A 449 55.55 34.40 22.58
CA ALA A 449 55.41 32.96 22.35
C ALA A 449 54.19 32.37 23.11
N SER A 450 54.00 32.77 24.37
CA SER A 450 52.84 32.34 25.17
C SER A 450 51.52 32.88 24.61
N LEU A 451 51.50 34.11 24.09
CA LEU A 451 50.32 34.65 23.40
C LEU A 451 50.04 33.90 22.10
N ASP A 452 51.05 33.60 21.30
CA ASP A 452 50.87 32.91 20.02
C ASP A 452 50.36 31.47 20.25
N GLU A 453 50.89 30.76 21.26
CA GLU A 453 50.38 29.45 21.67
C GLU A 453 48.95 29.50 22.23
N LEU A 454 48.61 30.52 23.02
CA LEU A 454 47.24 30.76 23.46
C LEU A 454 46.30 30.95 22.27
N GLY A 455 46.74 31.62 21.20
CA GLY A 455 45.95 31.81 19.99
C GLY A 455 45.61 30.51 19.25
N LEU A 456 46.48 29.51 19.31
CA LEU A 456 46.22 28.18 18.76
C LEU A 456 45.15 27.40 19.55
N GLN A 457 44.94 27.75 20.83
CA GLN A 457 44.01 27.05 21.72
C GLN A 457 42.70 27.83 21.94
N ASN A 458 42.79 29.15 22.04
CA ASN A 458 41.68 30.07 22.30
C ASN A 458 42.01 31.46 21.73
N GLU A 459 41.66 31.67 20.45
CA GLU A 459 41.87 32.93 19.75
C GLU A 459 41.15 34.10 20.44
N VAL A 460 39.95 33.88 20.97
CA VAL A 460 39.15 34.91 21.65
C VAL A 460 39.89 35.43 22.88
N LEU A 461 40.37 34.52 23.74
CA LEU A 461 41.11 34.88 24.95
C LEU A 461 42.46 35.52 24.63
N GLN A 462 43.12 35.09 23.55
CA GLN A 462 44.32 35.76 23.04
C GLN A 462 44.02 37.22 22.66
N GLN A 463 42.96 37.46 21.90
CA GLN A 463 42.56 38.81 21.48
C GLN A 463 42.20 39.68 22.69
N GLN A 464 41.45 39.16 23.66
CA GLN A 464 41.12 39.85 24.91
C GLN A 464 42.40 40.23 25.67
N THR A 465 43.35 39.31 25.80
CA THR A 465 44.64 39.56 26.47
C THR A 465 45.45 40.66 25.76
N ARG A 466 45.50 40.63 24.43
CA ARG A 466 46.17 41.70 23.64
C ARG A 466 45.48 43.05 23.82
N ARG A 467 44.14 43.09 23.80
CA ARG A 467 43.35 44.33 24.00
C ARG A 467 43.59 44.93 25.37
N PHE A 468 43.61 44.12 26.42
CA PHE A 468 43.89 44.58 27.79
C PHE A 468 45.26 45.23 27.91
N ILE A 469 46.31 44.58 27.39
CA ILE A 469 47.69 45.14 27.41
C ILE A 469 47.78 46.41 26.56
N ALA A 470 47.10 46.47 25.41
CA ALA A 470 47.07 47.66 24.56
C ALA A 470 46.38 48.85 25.25
N ALA A 471 45.25 48.62 25.93
CA ALA A 471 44.55 49.64 26.69
C ALA A 471 45.42 50.20 27.82
N ALA A 472 46.15 49.35 28.54
CA ALA A 472 47.11 49.76 29.57
C ALA A 472 48.25 50.64 29.00
N ARG A 473 48.78 50.32 27.82
CA ARG A 473 49.75 51.18 27.11
C ARG A 473 49.16 52.54 26.75
N LEU A 474 47.93 52.55 26.23
CA LEU A 474 47.25 53.78 25.83
C LEU A 474 47.00 54.68 27.05
N ARG A 475 46.51 54.13 28.16
CA ARG A 475 46.29 54.85 29.42
C ARG A 475 47.59 55.46 29.95
N ARG A 476 48.69 54.71 29.97
CA ARG A 476 50.03 55.23 30.31
C ARG A 476 50.47 56.37 29.39
N HIS A 477 50.28 56.22 28.07
CA HIS A 477 50.64 57.24 27.09
C HIS A 477 49.84 58.54 27.29
N VAL A 478 48.51 58.43 27.45
CA VAL A 478 47.62 59.58 27.68
C VAL A 478 48.00 60.32 28.96
N LEU A 479 48.26 59.60 30.05
CA LEU A 479 48.72 60.21 31.29
C LEU A 479 50.06 60.94 31.12
N LEU A 480 51.08 60.28 30.56
CA LEU A 480 52.40 60.91 30.37
C LEU A 480 52.33 62.16 29.48
N LYS A 481 51.46 62.16 28.47
CA LYS A 481 51.20 63.33 27.62
C LYS A 481 50.54 64.45 28.42
N ALA A 482 49.52 64.13 29.22
CA ALA A 482 48.80 65.12 30.03
C ALA A 482 49.66 65.71 31.17
N LEU A 483 50.57 64.92 31.76
CA LEU A 483 51.56 65.38 32.74
C LEU A 483 52.57 66.37 32.14
N GLY A 484 52.74 66.40 30.82
CA GLY A 484 53.59 67.37 30.12
C GLY A 484 52.90 68.68 29.75
N GLY A 485 51.59 68.83 29.98
CA GLY A 485 50.81 70.01 29.64
C GLY A 485 49.89 70.50 30.76
N ASN A 486 49.00 71.44 30.43
CA ASN A 486 48.07 72.09 31.38
C ASN A 486 46.62 71.54 31.31
N GLY A 487 46.39 70.43 30.59
CA GLY A 487 45.05 69.85 30.42
C GLY A 487 44.62 68.98 31.60
N GLU A 488 43.30 68.79 31.74
CA GLU A 488 42.75 67.77 32.63
C GLU A 488 43.10 66.36 32.16
N VAL A 489 43.40 65.47 33.11
CA VAL A 489 43.69 64.07 32.84
C VAL A 489 42.38 63.31 32.75
N GLN A 490 42.04 62.82 31.55
CA GLN A 490 40.97 61.85 31.35
C GLN A 490 41.58 60.52 30.89
N LEU A 491 41.45 59.48 31.72
CA LEU A 491 41.99 58.16 31.40
C LEU A 491 41.00 57.40 30.49
N PRO A 492 41.48 56.75 29.42
CA PRO A 492 40.66 55.83 28.63
C PRO A 492 40.09 54.68 29.48
N PRO A 493 38.92 54.13 29.11
CA PRO A 493 38.29 53.02 29.83
C PRO A 493 39.15 51.75 29.80
N VAL A 494 39.08 50.94 30.85
CA VAL A 494 39.74 49.63 30.94
C VAL A 494 38.80 48.55 30.38
N PRO A 495 39.23 47.73 29.41
CA PRO A 495 38.45 46.57 29.00
C PRO A 495 38.39 45.50 30.11
N PRO A 496 37.44 44.55 30.06
CA PRO A 496 37.39 43.44 31.01
C PRO A 496 38.74 42.73 31.15
N SER A 497 39.10 42.38 32.39
CA SER A 497 40.36 41.70 32.67
C SER A 497 40.32 40.26 32.15
N PRO A 498 41.33 39.80 31.40
CA PRO A 498 41.42 38.41 30.94
C PRO A 498 41.89 37.45 32.05
N LEU A 499 42.22 37.95 33.25
CA LEU A 499 42.80 37.16 34.33
C LEU A 499 41.91 36.00 34.81
N PRO A 500 40.59 36.16 35.00
CA PRO A 500 39.73 35.05 35.42
C PRO A 500 39.75 33.90 34.39
N ASP A 501 39.59 34.23 33.11
CA ASP A 501 39.54 33.25 32.02
C ASP A 501 40.90 32.57 31.78
N LEU A 502 42.00 33.32 31.89
CA LEU A 502 43.36 32.76 31.85
C LEU A 502 43.62 31.85 33.05
N GLY A 503 43.16 32.22 34.24
CA GLY A 503 43.28 31.41 35.46
C GLY A 503 42.48 30.11 35.37
N GLN A 504 41.25 30.18 34.85
CA GLN A 504 40.43 29.00 34.60
C GLN A 504 41.11 28.07 33.58
N LEU A 505 41.57 28.61 32.44
CA LEU A 505 42.28 27.82 31.42
C LEU A 505 43.55 27.16 31.98
N GLN A 506 44.34 27.89 32.76
CA GLN A 506 45.55 27.36 33.39
C GLN A 506 45.23 26.22 34.36
N THR A 507 44.17 26.36 35.16
CA THR A 507 43.68 25.32 36.07
C THR A 507 43.24 24.09 35.29
N THR A 508 42.42 24.26 34.24
CA THR A 508 41.95 23.15 33.39
C THR A 508 43.10 22.38 32.75
N ILE A 509 44.12 23.07 32.21
CA ILE A 509 45.28 22.41 31.60
C ILE A 509 46.13 21.70 32.67
N ARG A 510 46.28 22.28 33.87
CA ARG A 510 47.01 21.65 34.99
C ARG A 510 46.32 20.39 35.49
N ASP A 511 45.01 20.43 35.66
CA ASP A 511 44.23 19.27 36.10
C ASP A 511 44.31 18.14 35.07
N TYR A 512 44.21 18.46 33.78
CA TYR A 512 44.38 17.48 32.71
C TYR A 512 45.81 16.90 32.65
N ALA A 513 46.85 17.72 32.86
CA ALA A 513 48.22 17.22 32.96
C ALA A 513 48.40 16.25 34.15
N ALA A 514 47.73 16.51 35.28
CA ALA A 514 47.73 15.61 36.43
C ALA A 514 46.98 14.30 36.13
N GLU A 515 45.86 14.36 35.40
CA GLU A 515 45.09 13.20 34.92
C GLU A 515 45.95 12.32 34.00
N LEU A 516 46.64 12.92 33.01
CA LEU A 516 47.60 12.21 32.14
C LEU A 516 48.80 11.64 32.88
N ARG A 517 49.25 12.27 33.97
CA ARG A 517 50.36 11.73 34.77
C ARG A 517 49.92 10.48 35.53
N LYS A 518 48.68 10.47 36.04
CA LYS A 518 48.08 9.30 36.69
C LYS A 518 47.89 8.13 35.72
N SER A 519 47.67 8.39 34.43
CA SER A 519 47.54 7.35 33.40
C SER A 519 48.85 6.61 33.04
N ALA A 520 49.94 6.87 33.76
CA ALA A 520 51.05 5.92 33.83
C ALA A 520 50.63 4.60 34.51
N ASP A 521 49.63 4.65 35.39
CA ASP A 521 48.92 3.48 35.90
C ASP A 521 47.97 2.90 34.84
N ALA A 522 47.92 1.57 34.76
CA ALA A 522 47.17 0.87 33.72
C ALA A 522 45.66 1.04 33.86
N ASP A 523 45.12 1.14 35.08
CA ASP A 523 43.68 1.26 35.29
C ASP A 523 43.20 2.71 35.10
N GLU A 524 44.01 3.69 35.49
CA GLU A 524 43.74 5.11 35.15
C GLU A 524 43.83 5.36 33.63
N ARG A 525 44.77 4.70 32.94
CA ARG A 525 44.83 4.74 31.48
C ARG A 525 43.58 4.19 30.81
N LYS A 526 43.05 3.07 31.29
CA LYS A 526 41.80 2.49 30.78
C LYS A 526 40.61 3.45 30.91
N LYS A 527 40.56 4.27 31.97
CA LYS A 527 39.50 5.29 32.13
C LYS A 527 39.57 6.34 31.03
N LEU A 528 40.76 6.84 30.71
CA LEU A 528 40.96 7.80 29.62
C LEU A 528 40.70 7.18 28.25
N GLU A 529 41.09 5.92 28.04
CA GLU A 529 40.79 5.18 26.81
C GLU A 529 39.29 4.91 26.65
N ALA A 530 38.57 4.66 27.74
CA ALA A 530 37.11 4.53 27.75
C ALA A 530 36.42 5.86 27.43
N ASP A 531 36.89 6.96 28.00
CA ASP A 531 36.39 8.32 27.70
C ASP A 531 36.65 8.71 26.24
N PHE A 532 37.87 8.43 25.74
CA PHE A 532 38.20 8.59 24.32
C PHE A 532 37.28 7.76 23.43
N ALA A 533 37.06 6.49 23.77
CA ALA A 533 36.16 5.61 23.02
C ALA A 533 34.72 6.15 23.01
N GLU A 534 34.21 6.63 24.15
CA GLU A 534 32.87 7.20 24.27
C GLU A 534 32.70 8.44 23.39
N LEU A 535 33.62 9.41 23.49
CA LEU A 535 33.56 10.64 22.69
C LEU A 535 33.79 10.36 21.20
N SER A 536 34.71 9.44 20.87
CA SER A 536 35.00 9.05 19.47
C SER A 536 33.80 8.36 18.83
N ASP A 537 33.14 7.44 19.53
CA ASP A 537 31.96 6.76 19.01
C ASP A 537 30.76 7.73 18.88
N ARG A 538 30.62 8.72 19.76
CA ARG A 538 29.59 9.78 19.63
C ARG A 538 29.85 10.68 18.41
N ALA A 539 31.11 11.06 18.16
CA ALA A 539 31.49 11.80 16.95
C ALA A 539 31.24 10.97 15.68
N LEU A 540 31.56 9.67 15.72
CA LEU A 540 31.28 8.73 14.64
C LEU A 540 29.76 8.62 14.39
N LEU A 541 28.96 8.53 15.47
CA LEU A 541 27.50 8.47 15.42
C LEU A 541 26.92 9.70 14.69
N ALA A 542 27.44 10.90 14.98
CA ALA A 542 27.01 12.13 14.31
C ALA A 542 27.16 12.05 12.78
N GLY A 543 28.27 11.48 12.29
CA GLY A 543 28.50 11.29 10.85
C GLY A 543 27.62 10.22 10.20
N MET A 544 27.06 9.28 10.96
CA MET A 544 26.21 8.20 10.45
C MET A 544 24.73 8.33 10.81
N LEU A 545 24.29 9.46 11.37
CA LEU A 545 22.89 9.69 11.76
C LEU A 545 21.87 9.34 10.66
N PRO A 546 22.10 9.69 9.37
CA PRO A 546 21.19 9.27 8.30
C PRO A 546 21.07 7.74 8.19
N VAL A 547 22.19 7.02 8.26
CA VAL A 547 22.23 5.55 8.18
C VAL A 547 21.48 4.90 9.34
N VAL A 548 21.62 5.44 10.56
CA VAL A 548 20.91 4.95 11.74
C VAL A 548 19.41 5.26 11.64
N THR A 549 19.05 6.42 11.11
CA THR A 549 17.64 6.81 10.90
C THR A 549 16.96 5.90 9.89
N ASP A 550 17.64 5.59 8.77
CA ASP A 550 17.17 4.65 7.76
C ASP A 550 17.00 3.24 8.34
N GLU A 551 17.93 2.80 9.21
CA GLU A 551 17.83 1.50 9.89
C GLU A 551 16.62 1.43 10.83
N ILE A 552 16.36 2.49 11.60
CA ILE A 552 15.15 2.59 12.44
C ILE A 552 13.90 2.53 11.59
N GLN A 553 13.88 3.26 10.46
CA GLN A 553 12.74 3.24 9.56
C GLN A 553 12.52 1.87 8.93
N ARG A 554 13.60 1.18 8.52
CA ARG A 554 13.55 -0.21 8.03
C ARG A 554 12.95 -1.15 9.08
N LEU A 555 13.37 -1.05 10.34
CA LEU A 555 12.84 -1.85 11.45
C LEU A 555 11.36 -1.53 11.73
N LYS A 556 10.96 -0.25 11.64
CA LYS A 556 9.54 0.15 11.71
C LYS A 556 8.71 -0.48 10.60
N THR A 557 9.21 -0.47 9.36
CA THR A 557 8.53 -1.11 8.22
C THR A 557 8.42 -2.61 8.40
N ILE A 558 9.48 -3.30 8.87
CA ILE A 558 9.43 -4.75 9.17
C ILE A 558 8.37 -5.06 10.23
N ARG A 559 8.32 -4.27 11.31
CA ARG A 559 7.28 -4.43 12.34
C ARG A 559 5.89 -4.19 11.77
N PHE A 560 5.71 -3.15 10.97
CA PHE A 560 4.43 -2.85 10.31
C PHE A 560 3.96 -4.01 9.43
N LEU A 561 4.86 -4.61 8.64
CA LEU A 561 4.55 -5.81 7.83
C LEU A 561 4.18 -7.01 8.71
N THR A 562 4.86 -7.18 9.85
CA THR A 562 4.52 -8.23 10.84
C THR A 562 3.12 -8.03 11.42
N GLU A 563 2.75 -6.79 11.74
CA GLU A 563 1.41 -6.43 12.21
C GLU A 563 0.35 -6.68 11.13
N CYS A 564 0.63 -6.38 9.85
CA CYS A 564 -0.23 -6.73 8.71
C CYS A 564 -0.40 -8.24 8.58
N ALA A 565 0.68 -9.01 8.70
CA ALA A 565 0.65 -10.46 8.63
C ALA A 565 -0.20 -11.08 9.76
N GLY A 566 -0.37 -10.40 10.89
CA GLY A 566 -1.28 -10.83 11.95
C GLY A 566 -2.74 -11.01 11.49
N ASP A 567 -3.20 -10.19 10.54
CA ASP A 567 -4.57 -10.28 9.98
C ASP A 567 -4.72 -11.41 8.96
N THR A 568 -3.64 -12.11 8.59
CA THR A 568 -3.68 -13.24 7.65
C THR A 568 -3.88 -14.60 8.34
N ALA A 569 -4.08 -14.59 9.67
CA ALA A 569 -4.29 -15.82 10.44
C ALA A 569 -5.58 -16.55 10.04
N THR A 570 -5.48 -17.83 9.67
CA THR A 570 -6.59 -18.60 9.13
C THR A 570 -7.46 -19.31 10.19
N ASN A 571 -7.03 -19.37 11.45
CA ASN A 571 -7.72 -20.13 12.52
C ASN A 571 -9.23 -19.82 12.62
N THR A 572 -9.60 -18.55 12.50
CA THR A 572 -11.01 -18.13 12.59
C THR A 572 -11.82 -18.48 11.34
N ILE A 573 -11.17 -18.48 10.16
CA ILE A 573 -11.76 -18.92 8.89
C ILE A 573 -11.98 -20.43 8.96
N THR A 574 -10.99 -21.17 9.44
CA THR A 574 -11.03 -22.62 9.63
C THR A 574 -12.15 -23.04 10.57
N LYS A 575 -12.31 -22.35 11.70
CA LYS A 575 -13.42 -22.59 12.63
C LYS A 575 -14.77 -22.34 11.97
N MET A 576 -14.93 -21.22 11.28
CA MET A 576 -16.16 -20.90 10.56
C MET A 576 -16.48 -21.94 9.47
N GLY A 577 -15.48 -22.40 8.69
CA GLY A 577 -15.67 -23.47 7.73
C GLY A 577 -16.14 -24.78 8.37
N ASN A 578 -15.57 -25.15 9.53
CA ASN A 578 -16.01 -26.28 10.35
C ASN A 578 -17.46 -26.14 10.81
N ASP A 579 -17.82 -24.99 11.38
CA ASP A 579 -19.18 -24.74 11.88
C ASP A 579 -20.22 -24.79 10.75
N ILE A 580 -19.93 -24.19 9.58
CA ILE A 580 -20.84 -24.24 8.41
C ILE A 580 -20.97 -25.67 7.89
N ALA A 581 -19.86 -26.40 7.74
CA ALA A 581 -19.88 -27.77 7.26
C ALA A 581 -20.69 -28.71 8.16
N ASP A 582 -20.46 -28.64 9.47
CA ASP A 582 -21.16 -29.47 10.47
C ASP A 582 -22.66 -29.15 10.53
N THR A 583 -23.05 -27.90 10.23
CA THR A 583 -24.45 -27.46 10.24
C THR A 583 -25.18 -27.73 8.92
N VAL A 584 -24.51 -27.57 7.77
CA VAL A 584 -25.14 -27.59 6.44
C VAL A 584 -25.03 -28.97 5.78
N ILE A 585 -23.92 -29.67 5.93
CA ILE A 585 -23.73 -31.03 5.39
C ILE A 585 -24.11 -32.05 6.45
N THR A 586 -25.42 -32.20 6.60
CA THR A 586 -26.07 -33.16 7.49
C THR A 586 -26.13 -34.55 6.85
N PRO A 587 -26.41 -35.63 7.62
CA PRO A 587 -26.71 -36.95 7.07
C PRO A 587 -27.71 -36.91 5.90
N ARG A 588 -28.70 -36.01 5.99
CA ARG A 588 -29.70 -35.75 4.93
C ARG A 588 -29.09 -35.41 3.56
N LEU A 589 -27.96 -34.69 3.53
CA LEU A 589 -27.30 -34.33 2.28
C LEU A 589 -26.53 -35.52 1.69
N ARG A 590 -25.93 -36.38 2.53
CA ARG A 590 -25.29 -37.63 2.10
C ARG A 590 -26.32 -38.61 1.55
N ASP A 591 -27.44 -38.77 2.25
CA ASP A 591 -28.54 -39.63 1.84
C ASP A 591 -29.11 -39.16 0.49
N ARG A 592 -29.30 -37.84 0.35
CA ARG A 592 -29.80 -37.27 -0.90
C ARG A 592 -28.83 -37.47 -2.07
N PHE A 593 -27.53 -37.30 -1.84
CA PHE A 593 -26.53 -37.61 -2.87
C PHE A 593 -26.57 -39.07 -3.30
N GLN A 594 -26.70 -39.99 -2.33
CA GLN A 594 -26.83 -41.41 -2.64
C GLN A 594 -28.08 -41.71 -3.47
N GLU A 595 -29.22 -41.07 -3.15
CA GLU A 595 -30.45 -41.17 -3.95
C GLU A 595 -30.24 -40.67 -5.39
N GLU A 596 -29.60 -39.51 -5.58
CA GLU A 596 -29.36 -38.93 -6.91
C GLU A 596 -28.37 -39.77 -7.73
N ILE A 597 -27.31 -40.30 -7.12
CA ILE A 597 -26.38 -41.25 -7.76
C ILE A 597 -27.12 -42.50 -8.20
N VAL A 598 -27.98 -43.09 -7.36
CA VAL A 598 -28.73 -44.29 -7.75
C VAL A 598 -29.69 -44.00 -8.91
N ARG A 599 -30.32 -42.82 -8.93
CA ARG A 599 -31.23 -42.42 -10.03
C ARG A 599 -30.50 -42.19 -11.35
N LEU A 600 -29.34 -41.51 -11.31
CA LEU A 600 -28.59 -41.15 -12.51
C LEU A 600 -27.69 -42.28 -13.01
N ALA A 601 -27.12 -43.04 -12.08
CA ALA A 601 -26.04 -43.97 -12.32
C ALA A 601 -26.30 -45.43 -11.91
N ALA A 602 -27.51 -45.74 -11.42
CA ALA A 602 -27.89 -47.05 -10.91
C ALA A 602 -26.86 -47.59 -9.89
N SER A 603 -26.71 -48.92 -9.78
CA SER A 603 -25.82 -49.58 -8.83
C SER A 603 -24.37 -49.73 -9.28
N LYS A 604 -23.99 -49.14 -10.42
CA LYS A 604 -22.65 -49.27 -11.03
C LYS A 604 -21.64 -48.31 -10.43
N VAL A 605 -22.02 -47.06 -10.20
CA VAL A 605 -21.16 -46.08 -9.53
C VAL A 605 -21.41 -46.15 -8.03
N ARG A 606 -20.49 -46.77 -7.29
CA ARG A 606 -20.54 -46.87 -5.83
C ARG A 606 -19.61 -45.86 -5.20
N VAL A 607 -20.10 -44.62 -5.12
CA VAL A 607 -19.40 -43.52 -4.46
C VAL A 607 -20.20 -43.04 -3.26
N GLU A 608 -19.50 -42.56 -2.24
CA GLU A 608 -20.10 -41.91 -1.08
C GLU A 608 -19.43 -40.57 -0.81
N ILE A 609 -20.16 -39.62 -0.22
CA ILE A 609 -19.59 -38.38 0.31
C ILE A 609 -19.17 -38.62 1.76
N VAL A 610 -17.90 -38.36 2.05
CA VAL A 610 -17.36 -38.38 3.41
C VAL A 610 -16.64 -37.08 3.75
N ARG A 611 -16.63 -36.71 5.02
CA ARG A 611 -15.80 -35.62 5.52
C ARG A 611 -14.33 -36.03 5.41
N SER A 612 -13.52 -35.19 4.78
CA SER A 612 -12.08 -35.27 4.73
C SER A 612 -11.46 -34.03 5.39
N GLY A 613 -10.20 -34.14 5.81
CA GLY A 613 -9.43 -32.97 6.24
C GLY A 613 -9.04 -32.13 5.02
N GLY A 614 -9.35 -30.84 5.03
CA GLY A 614 -8.99 -29.91 3.97
C GLY A 614 -7.68 -29.17 4.22
N LYS A 615 -7.28 -28.40 3.21
CA LYS A 615 -6.14 -27.47 3.35
C LYS A 615 -6.44 -26.42 4.41
N TYR A 616 -5.46 -26.14 5.27
CA TYR A 616 -5.58 -25.16 6.36
C TYR A 616 -6.65 -25.50 7.41
N GLY A 617 -7.02 -26.79 7.53
CA GLY A 617 -7.90 -27.30 8.59
C GLY A 617 -9.39 -27.09 8.35
N SER A 618 -9.78 -26.52 7.20
CA SER A 618 -11.17 -26.47 6.81
C SER A 618 -11.68 -27.89 6.52
N PRO A 619 -12.94 -28.21 6.82
CA PRO A 619 -13.51 -29.50 6.48
C PRO A 619 -13.74 -29.54 4.96
N GLN A 620 -13.26 -30.60 4.34
CA GLN A 620 -13.62 -30.90 2.96
C GLN A 620 -14.55 -32.11 2.93
N TYR A 621 -15.23 -32.28 1.82
CA TYR A 621 -16.05 -33.46 1.59
C TYR A 621 -15.60 -34.09 0.31
N GLN A 622 -15.11 -35.31 0.43
CA GLN A 622 -14.61 -36.11 -0.67
C GLN A 622 -15.68 -37.12 -1.04
N VAL A 623 -16.04 -37.13 -2.32
CA VAL A 623 -16.64 -38.28 -2.97
C VAL A 623 -15.54 -39.32 -3.11
N ARG A 624 -15.69 -40.48 -2.48
CA ARG A 624 -14.76 -41.60 -2.56
C ARG A 624 -15.46 -42.87 -3.01
N LEU A 625 -14.70 -43.81 -3.56
CA LEU A 625 -15.23 -45.12 -3.92
C LEU A 625 -15.52 -45.92 -2.65
N PHE A 626 -16.73 -46.46 -2.55
CA PHE A 626 -17.15 -47.27 -1.41
C PHE A 626 -16.23 -48.48 -1.19
N ALA A 627 -15.79 -49.12 -2.28
CA ALA A 627 -14.98 -50.35 -2.23
C ALA A 627 -13.48 -50.11 -2.02
N LYS A 628 -12.96 -48.92 -2.39
CA LYS A 628 -11.55 -48.54 -2.23
C LYS A 628 -11.46 -47.05 -1.86
N PRO A 629 -11.61 -46.72 -0.56
CA PRO A 629 -11.61 -45.35 -0.06
C PRO A 629 -10.40 -44.51 -0.47
N ASP A 630 -9.22 -45.13 -0.59
CA ASP A 630 -7.95 -44.43 -0.85
C ASP A 630 -7.66 -44.20 -2.35
N ALA A 631 -8.46 -44.79 -3.24
CA ALA A 631 -8.20 -44.73 -4.66
C ALA A 631 -8.75 -43.44 -5.29
N LYS A 632 -8.03 -42.90 -6.28
CA LYS A 632 -8.40 -41.61 -6.88
C LYS A 632 -9.61 -41.78 -7.79
N VAL A 633 -10.74 -41.19 -7.38
CA VAL A 633 -11.99 -41.27 -8.14
C VAL A 633 -11.84 -40.74 -9.56
N HIS A 634 -11.02 -39.70 -9.79
CA HIS A 634 -10.79 -39.14 -11.13
C HIS A 634 -9.95 -40.04 -12.06
N GLU A 635 -9.13 -40.95 -11.53
CA GLU A 635 -8.35 -41.92 -12.31
C GLU A 635 -9.17 -43.18 -12.61
N ILE A 636 -10.21 -43.45 -11.82
CA ILE A 636 -10.99 -44.69 -11.88
C ILE A 636 -12.30 -44.53 -12.64
N LEU A 637 -13.02 -43.43 -12.39
CA LEU A 637 -14.28 -43.18 -13.09
C LEU A 637 -14.03 -42.79 -14.54
N SER A 638 -14.80 -43.39 -15.44
CA SER A 638 -14.90 -42.95 -16.84
C SER A 638 -15.48 -41.53 -16.94
N GLU A 639 -15.30 -40.86 -18.09
CA GLU A 639 -15.88 -39.53 -18.32
C GLU A 639 -17.41 -39.50 -18.10
N GLY A 640 -18.11 -40.55 -18.52
CA GLY A 640 -19.56 -40.61 -18.31
C GLY A 640 -19.96 -40.75 -16.84
N GLU A 641 -19.25 -41.57 -16.07
CA GLU A 641 -19.49 -41.71 -14.63
C GLU A 641 -19.16 -40.42 -13.87
N LYS A 642 -18.11 -39.72 -14.30
CA LYS A 642 -17.73 -38.39 -13.81
C LYS A 642 -18.86 -37.37 -14.01
N THR A 643 -19.45 -37.32 -15.20
CA THR A 643 -20.59 -36.46 -15.51
C THR A 643 -21.81 -36.81 -14.65
N CYS A 644 -22.13 -38.10 -14.47
CA CYS A 644 -23.21 -38.53 -13.58
C CYS A 644 -22.99 -38.13 -12.12
N VAL A 645 -21.76 -38.24 -11.60
CA VAL A 645 -21.41 -37.81 -10.24
C VAL A 645 -21.55 -36.30 -10.08
N ALA A 646 -21.11 -35.52 -11.07
CA ALA A 646 -21.23 -34.07 -11.07
C ALA A 646 -22.70 -33.62 -11.13
N LEU A 647 -23.52 -34.30 -11.94
CA LEU A 647 -24.95 -34.03 -12.01
C LEU A 647 -25.65 -34.41 -10.70
N ALA A 648 -25.34 -35.57 -10.10
CA ALA A 648 -25.86 -35.96 -8.80
C ALA A 648 -25.49 -34.94 -7.71
N ALA A 649 -24.25 -34.44 -7.75
CA ALA A 649 -23.78 -33.40 -6.86
C ALA A 649 -24.63 -32.11 -7.00
N PHE A 650 -24.81 -31.65 -8.24
CA PHE A 650 -25.65 -30.49 -8.53
C PHE A 650 -27.10 -30.68 -8.05
N MET A 651 -27.71 -31.84 -8.35
CA MET A 651 -29.08 -32.14 -7.94
C MET A 651 -29.23 -32.22 -6.41
N THR A 652 -28.22 -32.73 -5.71
CA THR A 652 -28.20 -32.79 -4.25
C THR A 652 -28.13 -31.40 -3.64
N GLU A 653 -27.34 -30.50 -4.23
CA GLU A 653 -27.23 -29.12 -3.79
C GLU A 653 -28.59 -28.42 -3.81
N LEU A 654 -29.42 -28.67 -4.82
CA LEU A 654 -30.76 -28.11 -4.93
C LEU A 654 -31.71 -28.53 -3.79
N ALA A 655 -31.44 -29.65 -3.12
CA ALA A 655 -32.21 -30.08 -1.95
C ALA A 655 -31.95 -29.19 -0.71
N THR A 656 -30.89 -28.39 -0.72
CA THR A 656 -30.59 -27.40 0.33
C THR A 656 -31.13 -26.00 0.03
N ALA A 657 -31.54 -25.72 -1.21
CA ALA A 657 -32.11 -24.43 -1.59
C ALA A 657 -33.52 -24.25 -0.98
N MET A 658 -33.81 -23.05 -0.48
CA MET A 658 -35.14 -22.72 0.06
C MET A 658 -36.19 -22.41 -1.01
N HIS A 659 -35.79 -22.43 -2.30
CA HIS A 659 -36.62 -22.08 -3.45
C HIS A 659 -36.72 -23.19 -4.49
N ARG A 660 -37.73 -23.07 -5.35
CA ARG A 660 -37.95 -23.92 -6.54
C ARG A 660 -37.76 -23.16 -7.86
N SER A 661 -36.87 -22.17 -7.88
CA SER A 661 -36.48 -21.45 -9.10
C SER A 661 -35.92 -22.36 -10.19
N ALA A 662 -35.94 -21.87 -11.43
CA ALA A 662 -35.57 -22.59 -12.64
C ALA A 662 -34.17 -23.21 -12.61
N LEU A 663 -34.02 -24.29 -13.37
CA LEU A 663 -32.74 -24.93 -13.67
C LEU A 663 -32.43 -24.83 -15.16
N VAL A 664 -31.17 -24.55 -15.47
CA VAL A 664 -30.65 -24.52 -16.83
C VAL A 664 -29.53 -25.54 -16.94
N PHE A 665 -29.55 -26.39 -17.95
CA PHE A 665 -28.53 -27.39 -18.23
C PHE A 665 -27.89 -27.10 -19.59
N ASP A 666 -26.60 -26.77 -19.60
CA ASP A 666 -25.81 -26.60 -20.81
C ASP A 666 -25.08 -27.91 -21.14
N ASP A 667 -25.58 -28.61 -22.16
CA ASP A 667 -25.10 -29.91 -22.66
C ASP A 667 -24.85 -30.97 -21.55
N PRO A 668 -25.88 -31.37 -20.78
CA PRO A 668 -25.70 -32.22 -19.60
C PRO A 668 -25.30 -33.67 -19.90
N VAL A 669 -25.21 -34.07 -21.18
CA VAL A 669 -24.97 -35.45 -21.61
C VAL A 669 -23.78 -35.61 -22.55
N SER A 670 -22.86 -34.62 -22.61
CA SER A 670 -21.64 -34.73 -23.41
C SER A 670 -20.87 -36.01 -23.03
N SER A 671 -20.50 -36.81 -24.03
CA SER A 671 -19.74 -38.07 -23.86
C SER A 671 -20.45 -39.16 -23.02
N LEU A 672 -21.77 -39.09 -22.81
CA LEU A 672 -22.52 -40.18 -22.17
C LEU A 672 -22.92 -41.27 -23.17
N ASP A 673 -22.77 -42.53 -22.76
CA ASP A 673 -23.41 -43.63 -23.48
C ASP A 673 -24.95 -43.57 -23.35
N HIS A 674 -25.64 -44.29 -24.24
CA HIS A 674 -27.10 -44.31 -24.31
C HIS A 674 -27.81 -44.66 -22.99
N ARG A 675 -27.19 -45.51 -22.16
CA ARG A 675 -27.81 -46.00 -20.92
C ARG A 675 -27.87 -44.90 -19.87
N TRP A 676 -26.79 -44.12 -19.70
CA TRP A 676 -26.78 -43.00 -18.76
C TRP A 676 -27.64 -41.86 -19.27
N ARG A 677 -27.57 -41.57 -20.59
CA ARG A 677 -28.37 -40.52 -21.23
C ARG A 677 -29.86 -40.66 -20.94
N GLY A 678 -30.42 -41.87 -21.07
CA GLY A 678 -31.83 -42.13 -20.76
C GLY A 678 -32.19 -41.89 -19.28
N GLN A 679 -31.29 -42.23 -18.34
CA GLN A 679 -31.50 -41.95 -16.91
C GLN A 679 -31.43 -40.44 -16.59
N VAL A 680 -30.49 -39.72 -17.21
CA VAL A 680 -30.41 -38.26 -17.11
C VAL A 680 -31.70 -37.64 -17.63
N ALA A 681 -32.17 -38.04 -18.83
CA ALA A 681 -33.40 -37.51 -19.42
C ALA A 681 -34.60 -37.70 -18.49
N LYS A 682 -34.78 -38.93 -17.98
CA LYS A 682 -35.82 -39.25 -17.01
C LYS A 682 -35.73 -38.35 -15.76
N ARG A 683 -34.54 -38.21 -15.16
CA ARG A 683 -34.37 -37.45 -13.92
C ARG A 683 -34.62 -35.95 -14.11
N LEU A 684 -34.22 -35.37 -15.25
CA LEU A 684 -34.49 -33.96 -15.56
C LEU A 684 -35.99 -33.70 -15.75
N VAL A 685 -36.70 -34.61 -16.41
CA VAL A 685 -38.17 -34.53 -16.53
C VAL A 685 -38.87 -34.69 -15.17
N GLU A 686 -38.38 -35.57 -14.29
CA GLU A 686 -38.89 -35.67 -12.90
C GLU A 686 -38.65 -34.37 -12.11
N GLU A 687 -37.56 -33.63 -12.38
CA GLU A 687 -37.35 -32.34 -11.73
C GLU A 687 -38.29 -31.26 -12.25
N ALA A 688 -38.72 -31.37 -13.53
CA ALA A 688 -39.69 -30.47 -14.14
C ALA A 688 -41.07 -30.50 -13.45
N GLU A 689 -41.34 -31.48 -12.58
CA GLU A 689 -42.54 -31.51 -11.73
C GLU A 689 -42.51 -30.45 -10.63
N ASN A 690 -41.31 -30.05 -10.20
CA ASN A 690 -41.12 -29.19 -9.05
C ASN A 690 -40.74 -27.76 -9.44
N ARG A 691 -40.17 -27.56 -10.64
CA ARG A 691 -39.61 -26.29 -11.11
C ARG A 691 -39.42 -26.29 -12.62
N GLN A 692 -39.22 -25.13 -13.22
CA GLN A 692 -38.86 -25.01 -14.63
C GLN A 692 -37.50 -25.66 -14.92
N VAL A 693 -37.41 -26.40 -16.03
CA VAL A 693 -36.15 -26.99 -16.53
C VAL A 693 -35.90 -26.51 -17.97
N ILE A 694 -34.68 -26.03 -18.25
CA ILE A 694 -34.25 -25.59 -19.57
C ILE A 694 -33.00 -26.38 -19.94
N VAL A 695 -33.00 -27.02 -21.10
CA VAL A 695 -31.89 -27.88 -21.54
C VAL A 695 -31.40 -27.42 -22.91
N PHE A 696 -30.11 -27.05 -22.99
CA PHE A 696 -29.41 -26.87 -24.25
C PHE A 696 -28.69 -28.17 -24.60
N THR A 697 -28.86 -28.67 -25.82
CA THR A 697 -28.16 -29.88 -26.27
C THR A 697 -27.97 -29.90 -27.78
N HIS A 698 -27.01 -30.70 -28.22
CA HIS A 698 -26.79 -31.02 -29.63
C HIS A 698 -27.14 -32.49 -29.96
N ASP A 699 -27.53 -33.30 -28.98
CA ASP A 699 -27.87 -34.71 -29.16
C ASP A 699 -29.38 -34.86 -29.42
N LEU A 700 -29.75 -35.18 -30.67
CA LEU A 700 -31.16 -35.42 -31.05
C LEU A 700 -31.78 -36.61 -30.34
N VAL A 701 -31.00 -37.63 -30.00
CA VAL A 701 -31.54 -38.79 -29.27
C VAL A 701 -31.86 -38.38 -27.84
N PHE A 702 -31.03 -37.54 -27.21
CA PHE A 702 -31.35 -36.96 -25.90
C PHE A 702 -32.61 -36.09 -25.94
N VAL A 703 -32.77 -35.28 -26.99
CA VAL A 703 -33.99 -34.49 -27.21
C VAL A 703 -35.22 -35.40 -27.27
N ASN A 704 -35.13 -36.52 -28.00
CA ASN A 704 -36.21 -37.49 -28.10
C ASN A 704 -36.48 -38.16 -26.75
N ASP A 705 -35.45 -38.57 -26.01
CA ASP A 705 -35.60 -39.17 -24.67
C ASP A 705 -36.32 -38.21 -23.71
N LEU A 706 -35.92 -36.93 -23.67
CA LEU A 706 -36.56 -35.89 -22.87
C LEU A 706 -38.03 -35.68 -23.29
N ASN A 707 -38.29 -35.55 -24.58
CA ASN A 707 -39.64 -35.34 -25.11
C ASN A 707 -40.56 -36.54 -24.85
N ASP A 708 -40.08 -37.76 -25.06
CA ASP A 708 -40.82 -39.00 -24.79
C ASP A 708 -41.15 -39.12 -23.30
N HIS A 709 -40.18 -38.86 -22.41
CA HIS A 709 -40.40 -38.90 -20.96
C HIS A 709 -41.39 -37.83 -20.49
N ALA A 710 -41.25 -36.60 -20.98
CA ALA A 710 -42.14 -35.49 -20.63
C ALA A 710 -43.57 -35.74 -21.13
N THR A 711 -43.72 -36.24 -22.36
CA THR A 711 -45.04 -36.59 -22.93
C THR A 711 -45.69 -37.73 -22.14
N LYS A 712 -44.94 -38.79 -21.79
CA LYS A 712 -45.45 -39.91 -20.97
C LYS A 712 -45.93 -39.48 -19.58
N THR A 713 -45.33 -38.42 -19.02
CA THR A 713 -45.66 -37.89 -17.69
C THR A 713 -46.59 -36.68 -17.74
N GLY A 714 -47.08 -36.28 -18.93
CA GLY A 714 -48.02 -35.17 -19.10
C GLY A 714 -47.43 -33.79 -18.78
N ARG A 715 -46.11 -33.61 -18.95
CA ARG A 715 -45.41 -32.35 -18.66
C ARG A 715 -45.44 -31.43 -19.89
N ALA A 716 -45.58 -30.13 -19.66
CA ALA A 716 -45.49 -29.15 -20.74
C ALA A 716 -44.08 -29.15 -21.33
N VAL A 717 -43.98 -29.24 -22.66
CA VAL A 717 -42.72 -29.27 -23.40
C VAL A 717 -42.72 -28.14 -24.42
N ARG A 718 -41.66 -27.33 -24.42
CA ARG A 718 -41.33 -26.44 -25.52
C ARG A 718 -40.08 -26.95 -26.24
N LEU A 719 -40.20 -27.15 -27.55
CA LEU A 719 -39.10 -27.53 -28.43
C LEU A 719 -38.65 -26.29 -29.20
N THR A 720 -37.36 -25.99 -29.18
CA THR A 720 -36.79 -24.86 -29.92
C THR A 720 -35.52 -25.31 -30.64
N THR A 721 -35.31 -24.81 -31.85
CA THR A 721 -34.09 -25.04 -32.63
C THR A 721 -33.29 -23.76 -32.76
N LEU A 722 -31.99 -23.84 -32.46
CA LEU A 722 -31.00 -22.83 -32.79
C LEU A 722 -30.24 -23.25 -34.04
N SER A 723 -30.03 -22.31 -34.95
CA SER A 723 -29.26 -22.52 -36.17
C SER A 723 -28.28 -21.38 -36.43
N ARG A 724 -27.40 -21.58 -37.41
CA ARG A 724 -26.50 -20.54 -37.93
C ARG A 724 -26.96 -20.14 -39.32
N GLY A 725 -27.16 -18.86 -39.53
CA GLY A 725 -27.49 -18.26 -40.82
C GLY A 725 -26.55 -17.12 -41.19
N ALA A 726 -26.88 -16.39 -42.27
CA ALA A 726 -26.09 -15.24 -42.73
C ALA A 726 -26.00 -14.12 -41.69
N ALA A 727 -27.04 -13.95 -40.86
CA ALA A 727 -27.06 -12.96 -39.78
C ALA A 727 -26.23 -13.36 -38.53
N GLY A 728 -25.67 -14.57 -38.50
CA GLY A 728 -24.90 -15.10 -37.36
C GLY A 728 -25.46 -16.41 -36.82
N ALA A 729 -24.94 -16.83 -35.66
CA ALA A 729 -25.41 -17.98 -34.90
C ALA A 729 -26.62 -17.62 -34.02
N GLY A 730 -27.34 -18.60 -33.49
CA GLY A 730 -28.42 -18.36 -32.52
C GLY A 730 -29.73 -17.89 -33.15
N MET A 731 -29.93 -18.17 -34.45
CA MET A 731 -31.21 -17.97 -35.13
C MET A 731 -32.24 -18.92 -34.53
N VAL A 732 -33.32 -18.36 -33.97
CA VAL A 732 -34.33 -19.10 -33.22
C VAL A 732 -35.45 -19.53 -34.15
N ALA A 733 -35.78 -20.82 -34.13
CA ALA A 733 -36.95 -21.38 -34.79
C ALA A 733 -37.75 -22.20 -33.77
N ASP A 734 -39.06 -22.00 -33.71
CA ASP A 734 -39.94 -22.84 -32.90
C ASP A 734 -40.00 -24.27 -33.48
N GLY A 735 -40.01 -25.25 -32.58
CA GLY A 735 -40.02 -26.68 -32.92
C GLY A 735 -38.65 -27.25 -33.25
N LEU A 736 -38.65 -28.50 -33.70
CA LEU A 736 -37.46 -29.26 -34.10
C LEU A 736 -37.15 -29.09 -35.61
N PRO A 737 -35.90 -29.33 -36.05
CA PRO A 737 -35.59 -29.37 -37.47
C PRO A 737 -36.37 -30.49 -38.15
N TRP A 738 -36.66 -30.35 -39.45
CA TRP A 738 -37.49 -31.28 -40.24
C TRP A 738 -37.25 -32.76 -39.92
N LYS A 739 -35.97 -33.16 -39.87
CA LYS A 739 -35.52 -34.54 -39.60
C LYS A 739 -36.06 -35.12 -38.28
N ALA A 740 -36.30 -34.28 -37.28
CA ALA A 740 -36.76 -34.63 -35.94
C ALA A 740 -38.22 -34.21 -35.66
N GLN A 741 -38.93 -33.62 -36.62
CA GLN A 741 -40.36 -33.28 -36.47
C GLN A 741 -41.27 -34.51 -36.53
N SER A 742 -42.41 -34.43 -35.84
CA SER A 742 -43.50 -35.41 -35.91
C SER A 742 -44.15 -35.45 -37.29
N VAL A 743 -44.92 -36.50 -37.58
CA VAL A 743 -45.65 -36.63 -38.84
C VAL A 743 -46.67 -35.49 -38.99
N GLU A 744 -47.35 -35.11 -37.91
CA GLU A 744 -48.33 -34.02 -37.92
C GLU A 744 -47.70 -32.66 -38.19
N ASP A 745 -46.58 -32.34 -37.53
CA ASP A 745 -45.87 -31.07 -37.74
C ASP A 745 -45.37 -30.97 -39.19
N ARG A 746 -44.93 -32.10 -39.77
CA ARG A 746 -44.51 -32.16 -41.16
C ARG A 746 -45.68 -31.95 -42.11
N ILE A 747 -46.83 -32.58 -41.85
CA ILE A 747 -48.06 -32.38 -42.63
C ILE A 747 -48.51 -30.91 -42.59
N ASP A 748 -48.56 -30.28 -41.42
CA ASP A 748 -48.93 -28.86 -41.29
C ASP A 748 -47.99 -27.94 -42.10
N LYS A 749 -46.68 -28.21 -42.05
CA LYS A 749 -45.69 -27.49 -42.87
C LYS A 749 -45.86 -27.74 -44.37
N LEU A 750 -46.13 -28.98 -44.78
CA LEU A 750 -46.41 -29.33 -46.17
C LEU A 750 -47.66 -28.61 -46.68
N GLU A 751 -48.75 -28.59 -45.89
CA GLU A 751 -49.97 -27.86 -46.25
C GLU A 751 -49.72 -26.36 -46.41
N LYS A 752 -48.95 -25.75 -45.50
CA LYS A 752 -48.57 -24.32 -45.60
C LYS A 752 -47.71 -24.02 -46.81
N ALA A 753 -46.69 -24.85 -47.06
CA ALA A 753 -45.81 -24.69 -48.21
C ALA A 753 -46.53 -24.98 -49.54
N ALA A 754 -47.48 -25.92 -49.58
CA ALA A 754 -48.35 -26.17 -50.73
C ALA A 754 -49.26 -24.97 -51.03
N ARG A 755 -49.78 -24.27 -49.99
CA ARG A 755 -50.53 -23.01 -50.18
C ARG A 755 -49.66 -21.91 -50.77
N ALA A 756 -48.40 -21.81 -50.36
CA ALA A 756 -47.45 -20.87 -50.93
C ALA A 756 -47.10 -21.22 -52.39
N ALA A 757 -46.82 -22.49 -52.67
CA ALA A 757 -46.54 -22.96 -54.04
C ALA A 757 -47.74 -22.75 -54.97
N LYS A 758 -48.97 -22.95 -54.48
CA LYS A 758 -50.18 -22.64 -55.25
C LYS A 758 -50.20 -21.20 -55.78
N LEU A 759 -49.71 -20.22 -55.01
CA LEU A 759 -49.64 -18.84 -55.47
C LEU A 759 -48.71 -18.67 -56.68
N LEU A 760 -47.61 -19.41 -56.75
CA LEU A 760 -46.71 -19.41 -57.91
C LEU A 760 -47.42 -19.93 -59.16
N HIS A 761 -48.17 -21.03 -59.00
CA HIS A 761 -48.99 -21.60 -60.06
C HIS A 761 -50.09 -20.63 -60.53
N ASP A 762 -50.85 -20.06 -59.59
CA ASP A 762 -51.93 -19.10 -59.90
C ASP A 762 -51.39 -17.81 -60.57
N ASN A 763 -50.13 -17.46 -60.32
CA ASN A 763 -49.43 -16.32 -60.95
C ASN A 763 -48.69 -16.67 -62.26
N ASN A 764 -48.87 -17.88 -62.80
CA ASN A 764 -48.18 -18.38 -64.01
C ASN A 764 -46.64 -18.42 -63.91
N GLN A 765 -46.10 -18.64 -62.71
CA GLN A 765 -44.66 -18.82 -62.47
C GLN A 765 -44.29 -20.31 -62.52
N GLU A 766 -44.43 -20.93 -63.70
CA GLU A 766 -44.36 -22.39 -63.87
C GLU A 766 -43.02 -23.02 -63.45
N ASP A 767 -41.89 -22.40 -63.81
CA ASP A 767 -40.55 -22.91 -63.46
C ASP A 767 -40.31 -22.88 -61.94
N GLU A 768 -40.69 -21.79 -61.28
CA GLU A 768 -40.57 -21.65 -59.82
C GLU A 768 -41.51 -22.62 -59.10
N TYR A 769 -42.73 -22.80 -59.63
CA TYR A 769 -43.67 -23.78 -59.14
C TYR A 769 -43.10 -25.21 -59.25
N ALA A 770 -42.51 -25.57 -60.40
CA ALA A 770 -41.91 -26.89 -60.60
C ALA A 770 -40.82 -27.19 -59.56
N VAL A 771 -39.94 -26.22 -59.30
CA VAL A 771 -38.87 -26.34 -58.29
C VAL A 771 -39.44 -26.51 -56.87
N GLU A 772 -40.45 -25.74 -56.49
CA GLU A 772 -41.06 -25.85 -55.16
C GLU A 772 -41.86 -27.15 -54.98
N VAL A 773 -42.55 -27.61 -56.02
CA VAL A 773 -43.29 -28.88 -56.01
C VAL A 773 -42.34 -30.06 -55.85
N ALA A 774 -41.21 -30.08 -56.58
CA ALA A 774 -40.21 -31.15 -56.42
C ALA A 774 -39.68 -31.21 -54.97
N LYS A 775 -39.41 -30.06 -54.33
CA LYS A 775 -39.03 -29.98 -52.91
C LYS A 775 -40.14 -30.50 -51.99
N LEU A 776 -41.39 -30.13 -52.26
CA LEU A 776 -42.55 -30.57 -51.49
C LEU A 776 -42.75 -32.08 -51.57
N TYR A 777 -42.64 -32.69 -52.75
CA TYR A 777 -42.73 -34.15 -52.90
C TYR A 777 -41.55 -34.87 -52.24
N ASN A 778 -40.35 -34.29 -52.23
CA ASN A 778 -39.22 -34.84 -51.49
C ASN A 778 -39.47 -34.83 -49.97
N ALA A 779 -40.02 -33.74 -49.46
CA ALA A 779 -40.44 -33.62 -48.07
C ALA A 779 -41.62 -34.57 -47.73
N LEU A 780 -42.61 -34.68 -48.62
CA LEU A 780 -43.75 -35.59 -48.47
C LEU A 780 -43.29 -37.05 -48.44
N ARG A 781 -42.38 -37.45 -49.35
CA ARG A 781 -41.72 -38.77 -49.35
C ARG A 781 -41.07 -39.08 -48.00
N ALA A 782 -40.24 -38.16 -47.51
CA ALA A 782 -39.59 -38.32 -46.21
C ALA A 782 -40.60 -38.37 -45.04
N THR A 783 -41.80 -37.80 -45.22
CA THR A 783 -42.89 -37.86 -44.23
C THR A 783 -43.64 -39.18 -44.28
N TRP A 784 -43.85 -39.76 -45.45
CA TRP A 784 -44.32 -41.15 -45.59
C TRP A 784 -43.38 -42.12 -44.87
N GLU A 785 -42.06 -42.03 -45.11
CA GLU A 785 -41.08 -42.88 -44.41
C GLU A 785 -41.15 -42.71 -42.88
N ARG A 786 -41.25 -41.47 -42.39
CA ARG A 786 -41.45 -41.19 -40.96
C ARG A 786 -42.78 -41.75 -40.47
N GLY A 787 -43.84 -41.67 -41.28
CA GLY A 787 -45.15 -42.25 -41.02
C GLY A 787 -45.10 -43.75 -40.81
N LEU A 788 -44.23 -44.45 -41.54
CA LEU A 788 -44.03 -45.89 -41.34
C LEU A 788 -43.48 -46.20 -39.94
N GLU A 789 -42.45 -45.49 -39.49
CA GLU A 789 -41.86 -45.70 -38.15
C GLU A 789 -42.80 -45.24 -37.03
N ASP A 790 -43.31 -44.02 -37.13
CA ASP A 790 -44.05 -43.36 -36.04
C ASP A 790 -45.51 -43.81 -35.94
N ILE A 791 -46.13 -44.14 -37.08
CA ILE A 791 -47.57 -44.43 -37.19
C ILE A 791 -47.79 -45.91 -37.47
N ALA A 792 -47.32 -46.43 -38.61
CA ALA A 792 -47.57 -47.82 -39.01
C ALA A 792 -47.06 -48.81 -37.96
N PHE A 793 -45.82 -48.62 -37.52
CA PHE A 793 -45.20 -49.44 -36.50
C PHE A 793 -45.38 -48.92 -35.08
N VAL A 794 -46.13 -47.82 -34.85
CA VAL A 794 -46.39 -47.26 -33.49
C VAL A 794 -45.09 -47.06 -32.69
N ARG A 795 -44.00 -46.66 -33.36
CA ARG A 795 -42.66 -46.54 -32.77
C ARG A 795 -42.15 -47.82 -32.10
N VAL A 796 -42.65 -49.00 -32.50
CA VAL A 796 -42.08 -50.31 -32.13
C VAL A 796 -40.65 -50.40 -32.62
N ILE A 797 -40.43 -50.01 -33.88
CA ILE A 797 -39.12 -49.85 -34.51
C ILE A 797 -38.93 -48.38 -34.86
N GLN A 798 -37.81 -47.79 -34.44
CA GLN A 798 -37.47 -46.40 -34.74
C GLN A 798 -35.96 -46.27 -34.89
N ARG A 799 -35.49 -45.53 -35.90
CA ARG A 799 -34.04 -45.36 -36.12
C ARG A 799 -33.37 -44.68 -34.95
N HIS A 800 -32.17 -45.15 -34.60
CA HIS A 800 -31.34 -44.62 -33.51
C HIS A 800 -31.96 -44.71 -32.10
N ARG A 801 -33.03 -45.50 -31.92
CA ARG A 801 -33.52 -45.91 -30.60
C ARG A 801 -32.82 -47.22 -30.19
N ASP A 802 -32.34 -47.28 -28.96
CA ASP A 802 -31.53 -48.41 -28.46
C ASP A 802 -32.35 -49.64 -28.03
N TYR A 803 -33.68 -49.60 -28.22
CA TYR A 803 -34.58 -50.70 -27.87
C TYR A 803 -35.78 -50.77 -28.82
N ILE A 804 -36.31 -51.98 -28.99
CA ILE A 804 -37.58 -52.23 -29.68
C ILE A 804 -38.72 -52.11 -28.65
N ASN A 805 -39.74 -51.30 -28.93
CA ASN A 805 -40.87 -51.12 -28.01
C ASN A 805 -41.90 -52.25 -28.16
N ALA A 806 -41.66 -53.38 -27.49
CA ALA A 806 -42.57 -54.52 -27.54
C ALA A 806 -43.95 -54.27 -26.90
N LYS A 807 -44.12 -53.23 -26.08
CA LYS A 807 -45.41 -52.96 -25.39
C LYS A 807 -46.51 -52.56 -26.37
N ASP A 808 -46.15 -51.77 -27.37
CA ASP A 808 -47.08 -51.30 -28.40
C ASP A 808 -47.15 -52.26 -29.61
N LEU A 809 -46.46 -53.41 -29.57
CA LEU A 809 -46.45 -54.38 -30.69
C LEU A 809 -47.85 -54.84 -31.07
N LYS A 810 -48.75 -55.02 -30.09
CA LYS A 810 -50.16 -55.37 -30.35
C LYS A 810 -50.85 -54.33 -31.22
N LYS A 811 -50.53 -53.05 -31.09
CA LYS A 811 -51.14 -51.97 -31.87
C LYS A 811 -50.75 -52.02 -33.35
N VAL A 812 -49.62 -52.65 -33.69
CA VAL A 812 -49.23 -52.89 -35.09
C VAL A 812 -50.25 -53.78 -35.81
N SER A 813 -51.00 -54.63 -35.09
CA SER A 813 -52.08 -55.45 -35.68
C SER A 813 -53.25 -54.62 -36.26
N ALA A 814 -53.29 -53.30 -36.01
CA ALA A 814 -54.22 -52.41 -36.69
C ALA A 814 -53.91 -52.23 -38.19
N LEU A 815 -52.67 -52.53 -38.62
CA LEU A 815 -52.22 -52.38 -40.00
C LEU A 815 -52.90 -53.42 -40.90
N THR A 816 -53.51 -52.95 -41.99
CA THR A 816 -54.19 -53.80 -42.99
C THR A 816 -53.46 -53.78 -44.32
N GLU A 817 -53.78 -54.71 -45.22
CA GLU A 817 -53.26 -54.73 -46.59
C GLU A 817 -53.54 -53.41 -47.32
N ALA A 818 -54.75 -52.86 -47.16
CA ALA A 818 -55.12 -51.56 -47.73
C ALA A 818 -54.22 -50.40 -47.23
N ASP A 819 -53.73 -50.45 -45.98
CA ASP A 819 -52.82 -49.44 -45.45
C ASP A 819 -51.42 -49.56 -46.07
N CYS A 820 -50.96 -50.78 -46.33
CA CYS A 820 -49.71 -51.07 -47.01
C CYS A 820 -49.76 -50.62 -48.47
N ASP A 821 -50.87 -50.87 -49.16
CA ASP A 821 -51.10 -50.44 -50.54
C ASP A 821 -51.18 -48.91 -50.62
N ALA A 822 -51.87 -48.26 -49.70
CA ALA A 822 -51.94 -46.81 -49.62
C ALA A 822 -50.55 -46.17 -49.40
N PHE A 823 -49.75 -46.75 -48.48
CA PHE A 823 -48.36 -46.33 -48.28
C PHE A 823 -47.54 -46.51 -49.56
N ALA A 824 -47.60 -47.68 -50.20
CA ALA A 824 -46.83 -47.98 -51.40
C ALA A 824 -47.22 -47.04 -52.56
N ALA A 825 -48.51 -46.76 -52.74
CA ALA A 825 -49.01 -45.84 -53.75
C ALA A 825 -48.54 -44.40 -53.49
N GLY A 826 -48.71 -43.88 -52.27
CA GLY A 826 -48.27 -42.54 -51.89
C GLY A 826 -46.75 -42.35 -51.99
N PHE A 827 -45.99 -43.32 -51.50
CA PHE A 827 -44.53 -43.32 -51.55
C PHE A 827 -44.02 -43.40 -52.99
N LYS A 828 -44.55 -44.30 -53.81
CA LYS A 828 -44.19 -44.44 -55.23
C LYS A 828 -44.47 -43.16 -56.01
N LYS A 829 -45.66 -42.56 -55.81
CA LYS A 829 -46.01 -41.29 -56.45
C LYS A 829 -44.99 -40.20 -56.12
N CYS A 830 -44.55 -40.10 -54.87
CA CYS A 830 -43.49 -39.17 -54.51
C CYS A 830 -42.15 -39.51 -55.18
N CYS A 831 -41.76 -40.78 -55.24
CA CYS A 831 -40.54 -41.22 -55.93
C CYS A 831 -40.54 -40.89 -57.43
N ASP A 832 -41.69 -40.94 -58.08
CA ASP A 832 -41.84 -40.63 -59.52
C ASP A 832 -41.71 -39.12 -59.82
N ILE A 833 -41.88 -38.24 -58.82
CA ILE A 833 -41.92 -36.78 -58.97
C ILE A 833 -40.62 -36.10 -58.50
N VAL A 834 -39.82 -36.75 -57.66
CA VAL A 834 -38.57 -36.17 -57.14
C VAL A 834 -37.39 -36.41 -58.09
N ASP A 835 -36.49 -35.42 -58.20
CA ASP A 835 -35.28 -35.47 -59.04
C ASP A 835 -34.16 -36.37 -58.48
N ALA A 836 -34.50 -37.34 -57.61
CA ALA A 836 -33.51 -38.26 -57.03
C ALA A 836 -33.00 -39.31 -58.03
N HIS A 837 -33.66 -39.43 -59.18
CA HIS A 837 -33.29 -40.30 -60.31
C HIS A 837 -33.37 -39.49 -61.60
N ASP A 838 -32.48 -39.73 -62.57
CA ASP A 838 -32.55 -39.15 -63.92
C ASP A 838 -33.81 -39.69 -64.62
N PRO A 839 -34.86 -38.87 -64.80
CA PRO A 839 -36.06 -39.34 -65.46
C PRO A 839 -35.75 -39.56 -66.95
N SER A 840 -36.34 -40.59 -67.55
CA SER A 840 -36.21 -40.83 -68.99
C SER A 840 -36.47 -39.55 -69.79
N SER A 841 -35.61 -39.23 -70.75
CA SER A 841 -35.71 -38.03 -71.60
C SER A 841 -37.04 -37.90 -72.38
N GLY A 842 -37.85 -38.96 -72.45
CA GLY A 842 -39.22 -38.94 -72.99
C GLY A 842 -40.31 -38.51 -71.99
N ARG A 843 -40.00 -38.35 -70.70
CA ARG A 843 -40.90 -37.85 -69.63
C ARG A 843 -40.53 -36.40 -69.30
N ASN A 844 -40.83 -35.47 -70.20
CA ASN A 844 -40.87 -34.05 -69.85
C ASN A 844 -42.18 -33.76 -69.09
N ALA A 845 -42.37 -34.43 -67.95
CA ALA A 845 -43.64 -34.43 -67.21
C ALA A 845 -43.80 -33.09 -66.49
N ALA A 846 -44.90 -32.39 -66.76
CA ALA A 846 -45.25 -31.17 -66.05
C ALA A 846 -45.40 -31.45 -64.53
N PRO A 847 -45.03 -30.50 -63.66
CA PRO A 847 -45.23 -30.67 -62.22
C PRO A 847 -46.71 -30.88 -61.91
N PRO A 848 -47.06 -31.73 -60.93
CA PRO A 848 -48.46 -31.94 -60.53
C PRO A 848 -49.16 -30.61 -60.21
N PRO A 849 -50.42 -30.43 -60.63
CA PRO A 849 -51.17 -29.21 -60.32
C PRO A 849 -51.43 -29.12 -58.80
N PRO A 850 -51.72 -27.92 -58.26
CA PRO A 850 -51.91 -27.74 -56.82
C PRO A 850 -53.01 -28.65 -56.23
N THR A 851 -54.04 -28.97 -57.02
CA THR A 851 -55.12 -29.90 -56.62
C THR A 851 -54.57 -31.28 -56.23
N ASP A 852 -53.65 -31.80 -57.03
CA ASP A 852 -53.09 -33.15 -56.86
C ASP A 852 -52.13 -33.17 -55.68
N LEU A 853 -51.30 -32.13 -55.54
CA LEU A 853 -50.42 -31.94 -54.39
C LEU A 853 -51.21 -31.90 -53.06
N PHE A 854 -52.30 -31.14 -53.00
CA PHE A 854 -53.15 -31.10 -51.80
C PHE A 854 -53.82 -32.45 -51.52
N GLN A 855 -54.30 -33.14 -52.56
CA GLN A 855 -54.87 -34.48 -52.41
C GLN A 855 -53.84 -35.48 -51.87
N ASP A 856 -52.59 -35.41 -52.31
CA ASP A 856 -51.53 -36.31 -51.86
C ASP A 856 -51.11 -36.05 -50.41
N ILE A 857 -51.04 -34.77 -49.99
CA ILE A 857 -50.82 -34.41 -48.59
C ILE A 857 -51.99 -34.89 -47.72
N GLN A 858 -53.22 -34.70 -48.20
CA GLN A 858 -54.43 -35.14 -47.51
C GLN A 858 -54.48 -36.67 -47.38
N ALA A 859 -54.07 -37.42 -48.40
CA ALA A 859 -54.00 -38.88 -48.36
C ALA A 859 -53.07 -39.38 -47.26
N LEU A 860 -51.89 -38.77 -47.08
CA LEU A 860 -50.99 -39.08 -45.96
C LEU A 860 -51.63 -38.75 -44.60
N LYS A 861 -52.32 -37.61 -44.50
CA LYS A 861 -52.99 -37.16 -43.28
C LYS A 861 -54.11 -38.10 -42.86
N ASP A 862 -54.94 -38.50 -43.81
CA ASP A 862 -56.06 -39.43 -43.58
C ASP A 862 -55.54 -40.83 -43.25
N TRP A 863 -54.50 -41.29 -43.95
CA TRP A 863 -53.82 -42.54 -43.62
C TRP A 863 -53.30 -42.53 -42.18
N ALA A 864 -52.57 -41.47 -41.79
CA ALA A 864 -52.01 -41.36 -40.44
C ALA A 864 -53.10 -41.28 -39.35
N ALA A 865 -54.16 -40.50 -39.59
CA ALA A 865 -55.27 -40.35 -38.64
C ALA A 865 -56.09 -41.64 -38.47
N SER A 866 -56.49 -42.26 -39.59
CA SER A 866 -57.24 -43.52 -39.61
C SER A 866 -56.51 -44.64 -38.89
N LEU A 867 -55.20 -44.77 -39.13
CA LEU A 867 -54.40 -45.81 -38.50
C LEU A 867 -54.28 -45.59 -36.99
N ARG A 868 -54.01 -44.36 -36.56
CA ARG A 868 -53.93 -44.02 -35.12
C ARG A 868 -55.23 -44.27 -34.39
N ASP A 869 -56.36 -43.93 -34.98
CA ASP A 869 -57.66 -44.12 -34.33
C ASP A 869 -58.03 -45.60 -34.20
N ARG A 870 -57.60 -46.45 -35.14
CA ARG A 870 -57.68 -47.91 -34.96
C ARG A 870 -56.71 -48.40 -33.88
N GLN A 871 -55.48 -47.90 -33.85
CA GLN A 871 -54.47 -48.28 -32.86
C GLN A 871 -54.87 -47.91 -31.42
N LYS A 872 -55.51 -46.76 -31.21
CA LYS A 872 -56.03 -46.35 -29.89
C LYS A 872 -57.11 -47.29 -29.33
N LYS A 873 -57.83 -48.00 -30.20
CA LYS A 873 -58.87 -48.96 -29.81
C LYS A 873 -58.29 -50.32 -29.38
N ILE A 874 -56.99 -50.56 -29.63
CA ILE A 874 -56.29 -51.78 -29.24
C ILE A 874 -55.64 -51.54 -27.87
N ALA A 875 -56.11 -52.28 -26.86
CA ALA A 875 -55.71 -52.18 -25.47
C ALA A 875 -54.28 -52.66 -25.19
#